data_AF-A0AAD9EK83-F1
#
_entry.id   AF-A0AAD9EK83-F1
#
_cell.length_a   1.000
_cell.length_b   1.000
_cell.length_c   1.000
_cell.angle_alpha   90.00
_cell.angle_beta   90.00
_cell.angle_gamma   90.00
#
_symmetry.space_group_name_H-M   'P 1'
#
loop_
_entity.id
_entity.type
_entity.pdbx_description
1 polymer ?
#
loop_
_entity_poly.entity_id
_entity_poly.type
_entity_poly.pdbx_seq_one_letter_code
_entity_poly.pdbx_strand_id
1 'polypeptide(L)'
;MMNQRKGKNKAFTQAYFTIIDINAPALARTLIMFDMGFRYAAMKTQKMPRIEDALTVMSYMFSSAFMPSFAAEKMLEHIRTVIDELEEQGDGVGSDFMGMFYLPRETRIQVVRKLKQWAEPLGEKYATKRLRPLMMENLEIEKFRRSMMLNFDAAKVPYENRSDQEFNELGVVFGNQQGSKAELLEHIDTHWVTNPTVLDMDYQPRREQEIRASQGLSEVPPGFDWNPAEMIKSLRSILSTEKEEDVLKIVSEVFEHFSLVMMNLHSRIKIEVIAGEMADVLDRIRHGNLKDRLQRPNDVEAIDPTQFPREYDRIHMNNIPDYIGGPLAAFLTGGPLLRQDRPSNLRFNNLLNPPMFKSHDQFLAEYVLMHDAKEVESNFGVTREKNPNPPEVDEAALLQMFGGNKFAIEDYFIWAKSSTKTTLSKRLMSRSALERWLYLHLLKICLPYPRPKLSDRPVHAPLNLTTFLRIVGHMHDVGYPAHWLSGVLSSVCEGSISTTARAPWELVVSPENLSTSYPQRKTCLNPWRAEFTTLLSLWVGLFPFGIITPESALVPAEKVVECTVAFPGFFEAQGRVMHFVLAIFNTTEVDPRNFDLRELLSDDEDGNSSDSARKFRESSVHIVTAFRFSTATCTATFWMRQDVLDEFTSTDSWQICICRTDSWEEVSSRVSASESMSRIGTWERE
;
A
#
# COMPACT_ATOMS: atom_id res chain seq x y z
N MET A 1 -45.22 -7.88 -3.75
CA MET A 1 -45.54 -7.90 -2.30
C MET A 1 -44.47 -8.70 -1.58
N MET A 2 -43.49 -8.02 -0.98
CA MET A 2 -42.47 -8.61 -0.12
C MET A 2 -42.64 -8.03 1.28
N ASN A 3 -42.83 -8.90 2.27
CA ASN A 3 -43.01 -8.53 3.67
C ASN A 3 -41.75 -7.87 4.22
N GLN A 4 -41.77 -6.54 4.34
CA GLN A 4 -40.83 -5.78 5.17
C GLN A 4 -41.00 -6.22 6.63
N ARG A 5 -40.03 -7.00 7.13
CA ARG A 5 -39.79 -7.11 8.58
C ARG A 5 -39.33 -5.73 9.06
N LYS A 6 -40.27 -4.92 9.54
CA LYS A 6 -40.01 -3.75 10.39
C LYS A 6 -39.47 -4.22 11.74
N GLY A 7 -38.21 -4.67 11.77
CA GLY A 7 -37.40 -4.50 12.97
C GLY A 7 -37.15 -3.00 13.12
N LYS A 8 -37.44 -2.43 14.29
CA LYS A 8 -37.00 -1.07 14.61
C LYS A 8 -35.48 -1.06 14.51
N ASN A 9 -34.93 -0.61 13.38
CA ASN A 9 -33.50 -0.36 13.22
C ASN A 9 -33.13 0.64 14.32
N LYS A 10 -32.48 0.16 15.40
CA LYS A 10 -31.83 1.06 16.34
C LYS A 10 -30.76 1.78 15.52
N ALA A 11 -30.96 3.05 15.24
CA ALA A 11 -29.90 3.91 14.74
C ALA A 11 -28.71 3.81 15.70
N PHE A 12 -27.49 3.72 15.16
CA PHE A 12 -26.29 3.71 16.00
C PHE A 12 -26.18 5.05 16.75
N THR A 13 -25.62 5.01 17.96
CA THR A 13 -25.41 6.19 18.81
C THR A 13 -24.21 7.00 18.32
N GLN A 14 -23.09 6.33 18.10
CA GLN A 14 -21.84 6.89 17.58
C GLN A 14 -21.15 5.87 16.67
N ALA A 15 -20.53 6.34 15.59
CA ALA A 15 -19.66 5.57 14.72
C ALA A 15 -18.27 6.21 14.68
N TYR A 16 -17.24 5.39 14.69
CA TYR A 16 -15.85 5.81 14.59
C TYR A 16 -15.22 5.24 13.32
N PHE A 17 -14.52 6.08 12.58
CA PHE A 17 -13.75 5.69 11.41
C PHE A 17 -12.30 6.10 11.63
N THR A 18 -11.37 5.30 11.12
CA THR A 18 -9.97 5.68 10.96
C THR A 18 -9.65 5.52 9.48
N ILE A 19 -9.29 6.63 8.83
CA ILE A 19 -8.88 6.69 7.43
C ILE A 19 -7.36 6.79 7.41
N ILE A 20 -6.72 5.85 6.71
CA ILE A 20 -5.26 5.77 6.59
C ILE A 20 -4.94 5.82 5.10
N ASP A 21 -4.09 6.77 4.71
CA ASP A 21 -3.53 6.81 3.36
C ASP A 21 -2.09 7.29 3.44
N ILE A 22 -1.20 6.68 2.66
CA ILE A 22 0.19 7.14 2.58
C ILE A 22 0.29 8.48 1.83
N ASN A 23 -0.73 8.81 1.03
CA ASN A 23 -0.80 10.01 0.22
C ASN A 23 -1.64 11.10 0.91
N ALA A 24 -0.94 12.05 1.55
CA ALA A 24 -1.58 13.26 2.07
C ALA A 24 -2.48 14.02 1.06
N PRO A 25 -2.22 14.04 -0.27
CA PRO A 25 -3.14 14.60 -1.25
C PRO A 25 -4.55 13.97 -1.23
N ALA A 26 -4.67 12.65 -1.06
CA ALA A 26 -5.97 11.97 -1.03
C ALA A 26 -6.78 12.40 0.21
N LEU A 27 -6.10 12.54 1.35
CA LEU A 27 -6.69 13.03 2.59
C LEU A 27 -7.11 14.50 2.48
N ALA A 28 -6.26 15.36 1.91
CA ALA A 28 -6.57 16.77 1.66
C ALA A 28 -7.80 16.94 0.76
N ARG A 29 -7.88 16.16 -0.34
CA ARG A 29 -9.03 16.13 -1.24
C ARG A 29 -10.30 15.72 -0.49
N THR A 30 -10.21 14.72 0.38
CA THR A 30 -11.34 14.29 1.23
C THR A 30 -11.86 15.43 2.09
N LEU A 31 -10.99 16.13 2.82
CA LEU A 31 -11.40 17.23 3.71
C LEU A 31 -12.09 18.37 2.95
N ILE A 32 -11.60 18.74 1.77
CA ILE A 32 -12.24 19.76 0.92
C ILE A 32 -13.63 19.31 0.48
N MET A 33 -13.80 18.06 0.06
CA MET A 33 -15.11 17.54 -0.36
C MET A 33 -16.13 17.57 0.78
N PHE A 34 -15.69 17.29 2.02
CA PHE A 34 -16.54 17.45 3.20
C PHE A 34 -16.86 18.92 3.48
N ASP A 35 -15.88 19.82 3.47
CA ASP A 35 -16.10 21.26 3.65
C ASP A 35 -17.14 21.81 2.66
N MET A 36 -16.96 21.52 1.37
CA MET A 36 -17.91 21.92 0.31
C MET A 36 -19.30 21.34 0.56
N GLY A 37 -19.41 20.06 0.94
CA GLY A 37 -20.68 19.40 1.19
C GLY A 37 -21.45 19.97 2.39
N PHE A 38 -20.75 20.24 3.49
CA PHE A 38 -21.35 20.87 4.67
C PHE A 38 -21.82 22.30 4.38
N ARG A 39 -21.02 23.10 3.67
CA ARG A 39 -21.42 24.44 3.24
C ARG A 39 -22.63 24.38 2.32
N TYR A 40 -22.65 23.46 1.36
CA TYR A 40 -23.83 23.22 0.52
C TYR A 40 -25.07 22.91 1.36
N ALA A 41 -24.98 21.97 2.30
CA ALA A 41 -26.12 21.60 3.14
C ALA A 41 -26.60 22.77 4.03
N ALA A 42 -25.67 23.59 4.54
CA ALA A 42 -26.00 24.81 5.29
C ALA A 42 -26.70 25.85 4.41
N MET A 43 -26.16 26.14 3.22
CA MET A 43 -26.77 27.04 2.23
C MET A 43 -28.18 26.58 1.85
N LYS A 44 -28.39 25.27 1.73
CA LYS A 44 -29.70 24.68 1.38
C LYS A 44 -30.72 24.92 2.45
N THR A 45 -30.31 24.69 3.70
CA THR A 45 -31.14 24.90 4.88
C THR A 45 -31.53 26.38 5.01
N GLN A 46 -30.60 27.28 4.69
CA GLN A 46 -30.79 28.73 4.73
C GLN A 46 -31.46 29.31 3.48
N LYS A 47 -31.74 28.49 2.46
CA LYS A 47 -32.32 28.90 1.16
C LYS A 47 -31.53 30.03 0.49
N MET A 48 -30.20 29.96 0.55
CA MET A 48 -29.32 30.93 -0.11
C MET A 48 -29.40 30.80 -1.64
N PRO A 49 -29.29 31.91 -2.40
CA PRO A 49 -29.25 31.87 -3.87
C PRO A 49 -27.94 31.22 -4.37
N ARG A 50 -27.96 30.70 -5.61
CA ARG A 50 -26.80 30.07 -6.29
C ARG A 50 -26.23 28.85 -5.57
N ILE A 51 -27.10 28.07 -4.94
CA ILE A 51 -26.68 26.89 -4.20
C ILE A 51 -26.19 25.75 -5.13
N GLU A 52 -26.74 25.70 -6.33
CA GLU A 52 -26.42 24.71 -7.36
C GLU A 52 -24.96 24.84 -7.84
N ASP A 53 -24.37 26.04 -7.71
CA ASP A 53 -22.96 26.28 -8.04
C ASP A 53 -22.04 25.40 -7.18
N ALA A 54 -22.39 25.13 -5.92
CA ALA A 54 -21.55 24.30 -5.04
C ALA A 54 -21.52 22.82 -5.47
N LEU A 55 -22.66 22.26 -5.91
CA LEU A 55 -22.70 20.91 -6.48
C LEU A 55 -21.92 20.83 -7.79
N THR A 56 -22.00 21.90 -8.60
CA THR A 56 -21.25 22.01 -9.86
C THR A 56 -19.74 22.04 -9.60
N VAL A 57 -19.27 22.83 -8.63
CA VAL A 57 -17.86 22.91 -8.23
C VAL A 57 -17.36 21.56 -7.72
N MET A 58 -18.10 20.91 -6.82
CA MET A 58 -17.76 19.56 -6.32
C MET A 58 -17.68 18.54 -7.46
N SER A 59 -18.58 18.63 -8.44
CA SER A 59 -18.58 17.76 -9.61
C SER A 59 -17.29 17.95 -10.41
N TYR A 60 -16.93 19.17 -10.81
CA TYR A 60 -15.68 19.42 -11.54
C TYR A 60 -14.43 19.04 -10.77
N MET A 61 -14.39 19.32 -9.46
CA MET A 61 -13.26 18.94 -8.61
C MET A 61 -13.10 17.40 -8.58
N PHE A 62 -14.21 16.67 -8.42
CA PHE A 62 -14.19 15.22 -8.29
C PHE A 62 -13.96 14.50 -9.62
N SER A 63 -14.61 14.95 -10.68
CA SER A 63 -14.79 14.21 -11.95
C SER A 63 -14.17 14.90 -13.16
N SER A 64 -13.19 15.78 -13.00
CA SER A 64 -12.53 16.38 -14.17
C SER A 64 -11.08 16.76 -13.92
N ALA A 65 -10.26 16.62 -14.95
CA ALA A 65 -8.89 17.12 -14.99
C ALA A 65 -8.81 18.62 -15.31
N PHE A 66 -9.86 19.21 -15.89
CA PHE A 66 -9.95 20.63 -16.22
C PHE A 66 -11.26 21.21 -15.69
N MET A 67 -11.24 22.46 -15.26
CA MET A 67 -12.43 23.11 -14.71
C MET A 67 -12.57 24.54 -15.22
N PRO A 68 -13.82 25.04 -15.37
CA PRO A 68 -14.06 26.45 -15.61
C PRO A 68 -13.40 27.32 -14.54
N SER A 69 -12.92 28.51 -14.92
CA SER A 69 -12.24 29.43 -13.99
C SER A 69 -13.07 29.75 -12.75
N PHE A 70 -14.39 29.94 -12.89
CA PHE A 70 -15.27 30.20 -11.74
C PHE A 70 -15.27 29.04 -10.73
N ALA A 71 -15.15 27.80 -11.20
CA ALA A 71 -15.13 26.63 -10.34
C ALA A 71 -13.78 26.50 -9.62
N ALA A 72 -12.68 26.84 -10.29
CA ALA A 72 -11.36 26.90 -9.70
C ALA A 72 -11.24 27.99 -8.63
N GLU A 73 -11.79 29.17 -8.88
CA GLU A 73 -11.86 30.27 -7.91
C GLU A 73 -12.62 29.83 -6.65
N LYS A 74 -13.77 29.19 -6.81
CA LYS A 74 -14.55 28.66 -5.69
C LYS A 74 -13.81 27.55 -4.94
N MET A 75 -13.21 26.60 -5.64
CA MET A 75 -12.38 25.57 -5.01
C MET A 75 -11.23 26.18 -4.21
N LEU A 76 -10.58 27.24 -4.71
CA LEU A 76 -9.52 27.94 -4.00
C LEU A 76 -10.00 28.64 -2.72
N GLU A 77 -11.21 29.20 -2.71
CA GLU A 77 -11.83 29.74 -1.49
C GLU A 77 -11.98 28.66 -0.41
N HIS A 78 -12.43 27.45 -0.79
CA HIS A 78 -12.52 26.32 0.13
C HIS A 78 -11.15 25.85 0.62
N ILE A 79 -10.17 25.72 -0.28
CA ILE A 79 -8.78 25.34 0.08
C ILE A 79 -8.22 26.31 1.12
N ARG A 80 -8.35 27.63 0.90
CA ARG A 80 -7.86 28.65 1.83
C ARG A 80 -8.56 28.55 3.18
N THR A 81 -9.87 28.36 3.19
CA THR A 81 -10.59 28.24 4.46
C THR A 81 -10.16 27.00 5.26
N VAL A 82 -9.96 25.86 4.59
CA VAL A 82 -9.46 24.65 5.25
C VAL A 82 -8.02 24.85 5.77
N ILE A 83 -7.17 25.57 5.05
CA ILE A 83 -5.83 25.94 5.54
C ILE A 83 -5.95 26.78 6.81
N ASP A 84 -6.75 27.86 6.77
CA ASP A 84 -6.92 28.77 7.91
C ASP A 84 -7.44 28.01 9.15
N GLU A 85 -8.48 27.20 9.00
CA GLU A 85 -9.05 26.41 10.10
C GLU A 85 -8.05 25.40 10.70
N LEU A 86 -7.22 24.76 9.87
CA LEU A 86 -6.21 23.81 10.34
C LEU A 86 -5.01 24.51 11.00
N GLU A 87 -4.64 25.71 10.56
CA GLU A 87 -3.51 26.47 11.11
C GLU A 87 -3.88 27.26 12.37
N GLU A 88 -5.12 27.73 12.50
CA GLU A 88 -5.61 28.45 13.69
C GLU A 88 -5.53 27.63 14.98
N GLN A 89 -5.53 26.30 14.87
CA GLN A 89 -5.50 25.39 16.03
C GLN A 89 -4.12 25.24 16.69
N GLY A 90 -3.10 25.95 16.19
CA GLY A 90 -1.77 26.04 16.80
C GLY A 90 -0.99 24.72 16.85
N ASP A 91 0.13 24.69 17.58
CA ASP A 91 1.06 23.56 17.65
C ASP A 91 0.61 22.40 18.57
N GLY A 92 -0.69 22.26 18.82
CA GLY A 92 -1.25 21.15 19.58
C GLY A 92 -0.94 19.77 18.98
N VAL A 93 -1.20 18.71 19.76
CA VAL A 93 -0.96 17.30 19.38
C VAL A 93 -1.80 16.87 18.17
N GLY A 94 -2.90 17.56 17.89
CA GLY A 94 -3.70 17.37 16.69
C GLY A 94 -4.69 18.50 16.48
N SER A 95 -5.56 18.32 15.49
CA SER A 95 -6.59 19.28 15.10
C SER A 95 -7.97 18.65 14.99
N ASP A 96 -8.99 19.35 15.46
CA ASP A 96 -10.40 19.03 15.28
C ASP A 96 -10.96 19.83 14.11
N PHE A 97 -11.41 19.17 13.06
CA PHE A 97 -11.99 19.82 11.90
C PHE A 97 -13.49 19.48 11.80
N MET A 98 -14.32 20.53 11.77
CA MET A 98 -15.79 20.45 11.69
C MET A 98 -16.48 19.67 12.82
N GLY A 99 -15.81 19.46 13.96
CA GLY A 99 -16.32 18.64 15.06
C GLY A 99 -16.51 17.16 14.68
N MET A 100 -15.93 16.73 13.55
CA MET A 100 -16.12 15.40 12.96
C MET A 100 -14.79 14.72 12.65
N PHE A 101 -13.76 15.49 12.27
CA PHE A 101 -12.45 14.98 11.87
C PHE A 101 -11.41 15.28 12.94
N TYR A 102 -10.59 14.28 13.27
CA TYR A 102 -9.39 14.45 14.06
C TYR A 102 -8.16 14.17 13.20
N LEU A 103 -7.24 15.13 13.14
CA LEU A 103 -5.99 15.04 12.42
C LEU A 103 -4.83 15.10 13.43
N PRO A 104 -4.02 14.04 13.57
CA PRO A 104 -2.74 14.11 14.24
C PRO A 104 -1.85 15.23 13.69
N ARG A 105 -1.01 15.83 14.53
CA ARG A 105 -0.12 16.94 14.16
C ARG A 105 0.68 16.67 12.87
N GLU A 106 1.30 15.50 12.77
CA GLU A 106 2.11 15.13 11.61
C GLU A 106 1.27 14.95 10.34
N THR A 107 0.02 14.48 10.47
CA THR A 107 -0.91 14.39 9.34
C THR A 107 -1.35 15.78 8.89
N ARG A 108 -1.69 16.65 9.85
CA ARG A 108 -2.06 18.05 9.58
C ARG A 108 -0.96 18.79 8.82
N ILE A 109 0.29 18.68 9.25
CA ILE A 109 1.43 19.32 8.58
C ILE A 109 1.53 18.86 7.11
N GLN A 110 1.40 17.56 6.86
CA GLN A 110 1.44 17.01 5.50
C GLN A 110 0.27 17.47 4.64
N VAL A 111 -0.95 17.47 5.20
CA VAL A 111 -2.17 17.92 4.52
C VAL A 111 -2.08 19.41 4.19
N VAL A 112 -1.72 20.27 5.15
CA VAL A 112 -1.58 21.72 4.95
C VAL A 112 -0.53 22.03 3.89
N ARG A 113 0.60 21.32 3.88
CA ARG A 113 1.62 21.44 2.81
C ARG A 113 0.99 21.22 1.42
N LYS A 114 0.13 20.21 1.29
CA LYS A 114 -0.54 19.89 0.02
C LYS A 114 -1.61 20.89 -0.36
N LEU A 115 -2.41 21.35 0.58
CA LEU A 115 -3.37 22.43 0.35
C LEU A 115 -2.69 23.71 -0.12
N LYS A 116 -1.57 24.09 0.52
CA LYS A 116 -0.75 25.24 0.09
C LYS A 116 -0.17 25.04 -1.31
N GLN A 117 0.31 23.84 -1.63
CA GLN A 117 0.78 23.51 -2.98
C GLN A 117 -0.32 23.67 -4.05
N TRP A 118 -1.58 23.33 -3.72
CA TRP A 118 -2.72 23.52 -4.63
C TRP A 118 -3.23 24.97 -4.71
N ALA A 119 -2.94 25.79 -3.71
CA ALA A 119 -3.30 27.21 -3.70
C ALA A 119 -2.39 28.07 -4.58
N GLU A 120 -1.21 27.56 -4.92
CA GLU A 120 -0.27 28.22 -5.81
C GLU A 120 -0.65 28.05 -7.29
N PRO A 121 -0.45 29.09 -8.13
CA PRO A 121 -0.69 28.97 -9.57
C PRO A 121 0.15 27.86 -10.20
N LEU A 122 -0.49 27.02 -11.01
CA LEU A 122 0.23 26.05 -11.83
C LEU A 122 1.01 26.79 -12.94
N GLY A 123 2.27 26.41 -13.16
CA GLY A 123 3.10 27.00 -14.22
C GLY A 123 2.59 26.67 -15.63
N GLU A 124 3.10 27.38 -16.65
CA GLU A 124 2.67 27.26 -18.05
C GLU A 124 2.67 25.83 -18.61
N LYS A 125 3.52 24.94 -18.09
CA LYS A 125 3.55 23.53 -18.50
C LYS A 125 2.26 22.77 -18.18
N TYR A 126 1.41 23.31 -17.29
CA TYR A 126 0.11 22.76 -16.93
C TYR A 126 -1.07 23.54 -17.52
N ALA A 127 -0.84 24.44 -18.49
CA ALA A 127 -1.94 25.14 -19.15
C ALA A 127 -2.88 24.16 -19.87
N THR A 128 -4.20 24.40 -19.78
CA THR A 128 -5.25 23.56 -20.38
C THR A 128 -5.00 23.31 -21.86
N LYS A 129 -4.70 24.37 -22.63
CA LYS A 129 -4.36 24.31 -24.07
C LYS A 129 -3.26 23.31 -24.41
N ARG A 130 -2.32 23.09 -23.49
CA ARG A 130 -1.22 22.16 -23.65
C ARG A 130 -1.58 20.74 -23.21
N LEU A 131 -2.21 20.59 -22.04
CA LEU A 131 -2.44 19.28 -21.45
C LEU A 131 -3.64 18.53 -22.04
N ARG A 132 -4.68 19.24 -22.46
CA ARG A 132 -5.91 18.63 -22.96
C ARG A 132 -5.64 17.69 -24.16
N PRO A 133 -4.89 18.09 -25.21
CA PRO A 133 -4.55 17.16 -26.31
C PRO A 133 -3.77 15.92 -25.85
N LEU A 134 -2.81 16.09 -24.94
CA LEU A 134 -1.97 14.99 -24.45
C LEU A 134 -2.77 13.96 -23.62
N MET A 135 -3.80 14.41 -22.91
CA MET A 135 -4.64 13.51 -22.13
C MET A 135 -5.44 12.55 -23.03
N MET A 136 -5.88 13.01 -24.20
CA MET A 136 -6.53 12.12 -25.18
C MET A 136 -5.60 11.06 -25.72
N GLU A 137 -4.36 11.44 -26.04
CA GLU A 137 -3.37 10.49 -26.51
C GLU A 137 -3.10 9.41 -25.45
N ASN A 138 -2.94 9.82 -24.18
CA ASN A 138 -2.78 8.88 -23.06
C ASN A 138 -3.99 7.94 -22.92
N LEU A 139 -5.21 8.43 -23.11
CA LEU A 139 -6.41 7.60 -22.98
C LEU A 139 -6.52 6.56 -24.08
N GLU A 140 -6.20 6.92 -25.33
CA GLU A 140 -6.16 5.95 -26.43
C GLU A 140 -5.06 4.90 -26.20
N ILE A 141 -3.92 5.30 -25.63
CA ILE A 141 -2.87 4.36 -25.20
C ILE A 141 -3.36 3.44 -24.08
N GLU A 142 -4.07 3.96 -23.08
CA GLU A 142 -4.62 3.15 -21.98
C GLU A 142 -5.73 2.20 -22.45
N LYS A 143 -6.60 2.65 -23.37
CA LYS A 143 -7.59 1.80 -24.05
C LYS A 143 -6.88 0.65 -24.77
N PHE A 144 -5.83 0.96 -25.53
CA PHE A 144 -5.03 -0.03 -26.23
C PHE A 144 -4.37 -1.02 -25.25
N ARG A 145 -3.74 -0.54 -24.17
CA ARG A 145 -3.13 -1.39 -23.14
C ARG A 145 -4.13 -2.33 -22.47
N ARG A 146 -5.32 -1.85 -22.12
CA ARG A 146 -6.38 -2.69 -21.56
C ARG A 146 -6.80 -3.80 -22.53
N SER A 147 -6.91 -3.50 -23.83
CA SER A 147 -7.24 -4.51 -24.83
C SER A 147 -6.17 -5.61 -24.93
N MET A 148 -4.89 -5.23 -24.81
CA MET A 148 -3.76 -6.16 -24.82
C MET A 148 -3.69 -7.03 -23.57
N MET A 149 -3.89 -6.46 -22.37
CA MET A 149 -3.89 -7.20 -21.10
C MET A 149 -4.96 -8.29 -21.03
N LEU A 150 -6.09 -8.07 -21.71
CA LEU A 150 -7.22 -9.00 -21.74
C LEU A 150 -7.11 -10.02 -22.91
N ASN A 151 -6.04 -9.96 -23.71
CA ASN A 151 -5.81 -10.83 -24.87
C ASN A 151 -6.95 -10.80 -25.91
N PHE A 152 -7.57 -9.63 -26.08
CA PHE A 152 -8.68 -9.41 -27.03
C PHE A 152 -8.23 -8.69 -28.29
N ASP A 153 -8.91 -9.01 -29.39
CA ASP A 153 -8.98 -8.17 -30.58
C ASP A 153 -9.75 -6.90 -30.20
N ALA A 154 -9.07 -5.76 -30.09
CA ALA A 154 -9.66 -4.48 -29.70
C ALA A 154 -10.90 -4.10 -30.54
N ALA A 155 -11.01 -4.66 -31.76
CA ALA A 155 -12.15 -4.48 -32.66
C ALA A 155 -13.42 -5.29 -32.27
N LYS A 156 -13.34 -6.24 -31.33
CA LYS A 156 -14.43 -7.16 -30.97
C LYS A 156 -14.98 -6.99 -29.56
N VAL A 157 -14.38 -6.14 -28.74
CA VAL A 157 -15.01 -5.70 -27.50
C VAL A 157 -16.06 -4.66 -27.92
N PRO A 158 -17.37 -4.87 -27.68
CA PRO A 158 -18.35 -3.83 -27.85
C PRO A 158 -18.11 -2.82 -26.73
N TYR A 159 -17.12 -1.95 -26.89
CA TYR A 159 -17.06 -0.72 -26.11
C TYR A 159 -18.30 0.07 -26.49
N GLU A 160 -19.21 0.23 -25.54
CA GLU A 160 -20.46 0.96 -25.76
C GLU A 160 -20.11 2.37 -26.23
N ASN A 161 -20.71 2.81 -27.33
CA ASN A 161 -20.67 4.22 -27.78
C ASN A 161 -21.01 5.23 -26.65
N ARG A 162 -21.64 4.76 -25.56
CA ARG A 162 -21.94 5.51 -24.33
C ARG A 162 -20.71 5.95 -23.53
N SER A 163 -19.64 5.14 -23.45
CA SER A 163 -18.45 5.52 -22.66
C SER A 163 -17.75 6.74 -23.26
N ASP A 164 -17.71 6.82 -24.59
CA ASP A 164 -17.16 7.99 -25.29
C ASP A 164 -18.11 9.21 -25.16
N GLN A 165 -19.43 9.01 -25.06
CA GLN A 165 -20.38 10.09 -24.81
C GLN A 165 -20.22 10.69 -23.41
N GLU A 166 -20.20 9.89 -22.35
CA GLU A 166 -20.04 10.36 -20.96
C GLU A 166 -18.69 11.05 -20.75
N PHE A 167 -17.67 10.54 -21.43
CA PHE A 167 -16.34 11.12 -21.47
C PHE A 167 -16.34 12.52 -22.12
N ASN A 168 -17.05 12.67 -23.24
CA ASN A 168 -17.23 13.96 -23.92
C ASN A 168 -18.11 14.94 -23.12
N GLU A 169 -19.13 14.44 -22.40
CA GLU A 169 -20.11 15.26 -21.66
C GLU A 169 -19.53 15.92 -20.40
N LEU A 170 -18.55 15.31 -19.73
CA LEU A 170 -17.82 15.95 -18.62
C LEU A 170 -16.86 17.06 -19.07
N GLY A 171 -16.76 17.32 -20.38
CA GLY A 171 -15.82 18.30 -20.94
C GLY A 171 -14.37 17.84 -20.86
N VAL A 172 -14.12 16.56 -20.58
CA VAL A 172 -12.79 15.98 -20.32
C VAL A 172 -12.10 15.62 -21.63
N VAL A 173 -12.17 16.51 -22.60
CA VAL A 173 -11.57 16.47 -23.94
C VAL A 173 -12.48 15.94 -25.05
N PHE A 174 -13.00 16.87 -25.85
CA PHE A 174 -13.43 16.55 -27.21
C PHE A 174 -12.19 16.32 -28.09
N GLY A 175 -12.20 15.28 -28.93
CA GLY A 175 -11.20 15.10 -29.98
C GLY A 175 -11.18 16.26 -31.00
N ASN A 176 -10.22 16.30 -31.92
CA ASN A 176 -10.15 17.32 -32.97
C ASN A 176 -11.42 17.30 -33.83
N GLN A 177 -12.28 18.30 -33.65
CA GLN A 177 -13.59 18.40 -34.33
C GLN A 177 -13.66 19.72 -35.11
N GLN A 178 -14.40 19.72 -36.23
CA GLN A 178 -14.62 20.91 -37.05
C GLN A 178 -15.88 21.68 -36.62
N GLY A 179 -15.99 22.95 -36.98
CA GLY A 179 -17.18 23.78 -36.75
C GLY A 179 -17.35 24.26 -35.30
N SER A 180 -18.58 24.30 -34.79
CA SER A 180 -18.92 24.81 -33.45
C SER A 180 -18.19 24.14 -32.29
N LYS A 181 -17.70 22.91 -32.50
CA LYS A 181 -16.88 22.20 -31.51
C LYS A 181 -15.45 22.74 -31.43
N ALA A 182 -14.89 23.30 -32.51
CA ALA A 182 -13.59 23.96 -32.48
C ALA A 182 -13.64 25.27 -31.67
N GLU A 183 -14.73 26.02 -31.78
CA GLU A 183 -14.94 27.24 -30.98
C GLU A 183 -15.09 26.92 -29.48
N LEU A 184 -15.80 25.84 -29.14
CA LEU A 184 -15.90 25.36 -27.77
C LEU A 184 -14.52 24.92 -27.23
N LEU A 185 -13.72 24.21 -28.04
CA LEU A 185 -12.38 23.80 -27.64
C LEU A 185 -11.45 25.00 -27.41
N GLU A 186 -11.45 26.00 -28.29
CA GLU A 186 -10.67 27.23 -28.07
C GLU A 186 -11.16 27.99 -26.84
N HIS A 187 -12.48 28.00 -26.58
CA HIS A 187 -13.03 28.58 -25.37
C HIS A 187 -12.50 27.86 -24.12
N ILE A 188 -12.53 26.53 -24.09
CA ILE A 188 -11.99 25.71 -22.97
C ILE A 188 -10.49 25.98 -22.81
N ASP A 189 -9.72 25.89 -23.89
CA ASP A 189 -8.26 26.07 -23.88
C ASP A 189 -7.83 27.46 -23.39
N THR A 190 -8.68 28.47 -23.59
CA THR A 190 -8.43 29.86 -23.19
C THR A 190 -8.94 30.20 -21.79
N HIS A 191 -10.07 29.62 -21.36
CA HIS A 191 -10.79 30.08 -20.16
C HIS A 191 -10.86 29.05 -19.03
N TRP A 192 -10.50 27.79 -19.28
CA TRP A 192 -10.47 26.76 -18.25
C TRP A 192 -9.06 26.57 -17.72
N VAL A 193 -8.98 26.02 -16.50
CA VAL A 193 -7.71 25.73 -15.82
C VAL A 193 -7.61 24.26 -15.47
N THR A 194 -6.38 23.77 -15.35
CA THR A 194 -6.09 22.41 -14.88
C THR A 194 -6.47 22.27 -13.41
N ASN A 195 -7.14 21.17 -13.08
CA ASN A 195 -7.47 20.80 -11.71
C ASN A 195 -6.19 20.36 -10.97
N PRO A 196 -5.67 21.13 -10.00
CA PRO A 196 -4.47 20.75 -9.27
C PRO A 196 -4.68 19.51 -8.37
N THR A 197 -5.93 19.21 -7.99
CA THR A 197 -6.26 18.15 -7.03
C THR A 197 -6.19 16.73 -7.61
N VAL A 198 -6.05 16.60 -8.94
CA VAL A 198 -5.83 15.31 -9.62
C VAL A 198 -4.35 15.09 -9.97
N LEU A 199 -3.47 16.03 -9.61
CA LEU A 199 -2.04 15.97 -9.90
C LEU A 199 -1.24 15.58 -8.65
N ASP A 200 -0.39 14.57 -8.76
CA ASP A 200 0.66 14.31 -7.77
C ASP A 200 1.92 15.10 -8.13
N MET A 201 1.95 16.35 -7.69
CA MET A 201 3.03 17.30 -8.00
C MET A 201 4.38 16.92 -7.36
N ASP A 202 4.38 16.10 -6.30
CA ASP A 202 5.64 15.64 -5.69
C ASP A 202 6.22 14.47 -6.51
N TYR A 203 5.36 13.65 -7.12
CA TYR A 203 5.80 12.54 -7.96
C TYR A 203 6.10 12.94 -9.40
N GLN A 204 5.42 13.96 -9.92
CA GLN A 204 5.49 14.30 -11.34
C GLN A 204 6.94 14.44 -11.88
N PRO A 205 7.88 15.13 -11.21
CA PRO A 205 9.27 15.21 -11.68
C PRO A 205 9.95 13.84 -11.80
N ARG A 206 9.67 12.93 -10.86
CA ARG A 206 10.22 11.57 -10.89
C ARG A 206 9.60 10.76 -12.02
N ARG A 207 8.28 10.84 -12.21
CA ARG A 207 7.60 10.18 -13.32
C ARG A 207 8.11 10.65 -14.68
N GLU A 208 8.33 11.96 -14.83
CA GLU A 208 8.95 12.55 -16.04
C GLU A 208 10.33 11.94 -16.30
N GLN A 209 11.16 11.82 -15.27
CA GLN A 209 12.47 11.16 -15.36
C GLN A 209 12.34 9.68 -15.76
N GLU A 210 11.38 8.96 -15.16
CA GLU A 210 11.14 7.53 -15.42
C GLU A 210 10.72 7.24 -16.86
N ILE A 211 9.80 8.03 -17.38
CA ILE A 211 9.32 7.89 -18.76
C ILE A 211 10.39 8.33 -19.76
N ARG A 212 11.14 9.41 -19.47
CA ARG A 212 12.27 9.83 -20.33
C ARG A 212 13.34 8.75 -20.46
N ALA A 213 13.71 8.13 -19.35
CA ALA A 213 14.72 7.08 -19.34
C ALA A 213 14.26 5.80 -20.04
N SER A 214 12.98 5.42 -19.90
CA SER A 214 12.45 4.17 -20.45
C SER A 214 11.92 4.27 -21.88
N GLN A 215 11.36 5.41 -22.27
CA GLN A 215 10.64 5.59 -23.53
C GLN A 215 11.24 6.67 -24.44
N GLY A 216 12.24 7.43 -23.97
CA GLY A 216 12.90 8.46 -24.78
C GLY A 216 12.01 9.64 -25.19
N LEU A 217 10.86 9.83 -24.53
CA LEU A 217 9.92 10.91 -24.85
C LEU A 217 10.48 12.28 -24.44
N SER A 218 10.42 13.26 -25.34
CA SER A 218 10.87 14.64 -25.08
C SER A 218 9.97 15.37 -24.07
N GLU A 219 8.65 15.14 -24.18
CA GLU A 219 7.63 15.63 -23.26
C GLU A 219 6.88 14.47 -22.63
N VAL A 220 6.69 14.55 -21.32
CA VAL A 220 5.96 13.55 -20.55
C VAL A 220 4.73 14.24 -19.96
N PRO A 221 3.52 13.95 -20.46
CA PRO A 221 2.31 14.55 -19.89
C PRO A 221 2.17 14.14 -18.42
N PRO A 222 1.50 14.94 -17.58
CA PRO A 222 1.17 14.53 -16.23
C PRO A 222 0.42 13.20 -16.19
N GLY A 223 0.67 12.41 -15.15
CA GLY A 223 -0.11 11.19 -14.91
C GLY A 223 -1.54 11.59 -14.53
N PHE A 224 -2.52 11.16 -15.31
CA PHE A 224 -3.93 11.22 -14.98
C PHE A 224 -4.44 9.79 -14.87
N ASP A 225 -4.33 9.20 -13.68
CA ASP A 225 -4.73 7.81 -13.43
C ASP A 225 -6.22 7.75 -13.07
N TRP A 226 -7.08 8.21 -13.98
CA TRP A 226 -8.52 8.29 -13.76
C TRP A 226 -9.29 8.16 -15.07
N ASN A 227 -10.37 7.36 -15.06
CA ASN A 227 -11.28 7.21 -16.19
C ASN A 227 -12.70 7.68 -15.78
N PRO A 228 -13.19 8.80 -16.36
CA PRO A 228 -14.52 9.32 -16.03
C PRO A 228 -15.65 8.35 -16.31
N ALA A 229 -15.59 7.56 -17.38
CA ALA A 229 -16.67 6.63 -17.73
C ALA A 229 -16.82 5.51 -16.66
N GLU A 230 -15.70 4.96 -16.18
CA GLU A 230 -15.72 3.98 -15.08
C GLU A 230 -16.24 4.60 -13.77
N MET A 231 -15.86 5.84 -13.51
CA MET A 231 -16.35 6.59 -12.36
C MET A 231 -17.88 6.79 -12.46
N ILE A 232 -18.41 7.23 -13.61
CA ILE A 232 -19.86 7.46 -13.79
C ILE A 232 -20.65 6.17 -13.70
N LYS A 233 -20.15 5.08 -14.28
CA LYS A 233 -20.73 3.75 -14.10
C LYS A 233 -20.84 3.39 -12.61
N SER A 234 -19.79 3.68 -11.84
CA SER A 234 -19.78 3.45 -10.39
C SER A 234 -20.79 4.34 -9.65
N LEU A 235 -20.91 5.63 -10.02
CA LEU A 235 -21.86 6.55 -9.41
C LEU A 235 -23.33 6.22 -9.72
N ARG A 236 -23.63 5.76 -10.94
CA ARG A 236 -24.98 5.29 -11.29
C ARG A 236 -25.42 4.09 -10.46
N SER A 237 -24.49 3.17 -10.18
CA SER A 237 -24.72 2.04 -9.28
C SER A 237 -25.11 2.53 -7.87
N ILE A 238 -24.42 3.55 -7.34
CA ILE A 238 -24.75 4.17 -6.05
C ILE A 238 -26.17 4.75 -6.05
N LEU A 239 -26.56 5.44 -7.13
CA LEU A 239 -27.91 6.01 -7.27
C LEU A 239 -28.98 4.98 -7.65
N SER A 240 -28.59 3.73 -7.97
CA SER A 240 -29.49 2.70 -8.50
C SER A 240 -30.32 3.21 -9.70
N THR A 241 -29.69 3.96 -10.60
CA THR A 241 -30.34 4.56 -11.78
C THR A 241 -29.65 4.10 -13.06
N GLU A 242 -30.46 3.64 -14.02
CA GLU A 242 -30.01 3.33 -15.39
C GLU A 242 -30.37 4.44 -16.39
N LYS A 243 -30.91 5.56 -15.91
CA LYS A 243 -31.36 6.63 -16.79
C LYS A 243 -30.17 7.29 -17.50
N GLU A 244 -30.34 7.52 -18.80
CA GLU A 244 -29.48 8.43 -19.58
C GLU A 244 -29.77 9.86 -19.13
N GLU A 245 -29.04 10.29 -18.10
CA GLU A 245 -29.04 11.66 -17.60
C GLU A 245 -27.66 12.29 -17.82
N ASP A 246 -27.66 13.62 -17.91
CA ASP A 246 -26.45 14.44 -17.98
C ASP A 246 -25.46 14.04 -16.87
N VAL A 247 -24.19 13.88 -17.24
CA VAL A 247 -23.17 13.39 -16.32
C VAL A 247 -22.98 14.30 -15.10
N LEU A 248 -22.99 15.62 -15.30
CA LEU A 248 -22.88 16.56 -14.18
C LEU A 248 -24.10 16.46 -13.26
N LYS A 249 -25.28 16.17 -13.80
CA LYS A 249 -26.48 15.92 -13.00
C LYS A 249 -26.32 14.68 -12.11
N ILE A 250 -25.83 13.56 -12.66
CA ILE A 250 -25.56 12.33 -11.90
C ILE A 250 -24.58 12.60 -10.76
N VAL A 251 -23.45 13.25 -11.06
CA VAL A 251 -22.43 13.57 -10.05
C VAL A 251 -22.97 14.52 -8.98
N SER A 252 -23.71 15.55 -9.40
CA SER A 252 -24.35 16.51 -8.50
C SER A 252 -25.37 15.85 -7.57
N GLU A 253 -26.19 14.93 -8.08
CA GLU A 253 -27.16 14.17 -7.28
C GLU A 253 -26.45 13.31 -6.22
N VAL A 254 -25.34 12.67 -6.55
CA VAL A 254 -24.53 11.93 -5.56
C VAL A 254 -24.03 12.88 -4.46
N PHE A 255 -23.47 14.03 -4.83
CA PHE A 255 -22.95 14.99 -3.83
C PHE A 255 -24.04 15.66 -3.02
N GLU A 256 -25.22 15.87 -3.58
CA GLU A 256 -26.40 16.32 -2.85
C GLU A 256 -26.78 15.30 -1.78
N HIS A 257 -26.90 14.01 -2.14
CA HIS A 257 -27.19 12.95 -1.18
C HIS A 257 -26.11 12.83 -0.10
N PHE A 258 -24.83 12.81 -0.51
CA PHE A 258 -23.69 12.79 0.41
C PHE A 258 -23.77 13.93 1.43
N SER A 259 -23.93 15.17 0.94
CA SER A 259 -23.96 16.37 1.78
C SER A 259 -25.10 16.35 2.79
N LEU A 260 -26.30 15.95 2.36
CA LEU A 260 -27.47 15.87 3.23
C LEU A 260 -27.32 14.77 4.27
N VAL A 261 -26.79 13.60 3.89
CA VAL A 261 -26.56 12.50 4.83
C VAL A 261 -25.48 12.88 5.84
N MET A 262 -24.37 13.48 5.42
CA MET A 262 -23.30 13.92 6.32
C MET A 262 -23.76 14.99 7.29
N MET A 263 -24.53 15.99 6.84
CA MET A 263 -25.12 16.99 7.74
C MET A 263 -26.02 16.34 8.82
N ASN A 264 -26.75 15.28 8.49
CA ASN A 264 -27.60 14.55 9.45
C ASN A 264 -26.85 13.57 10.37
N LEU A 265 -25.62 13.21 10.01
CA LEU A 265 -24.81 12.23 10.73
C LEU A 265 -23.60 12.83 11.45
N HIS A 266 -23.24 14.10 11.20
CA HIS A 266 -21.99 14.70 11.67
C HIS A 266 -21.76 14.58 13.18
N SER A 267 -22.79 14.78 14.01
CA SER A 267 -22.67 14.66 15.47
C SER A 267 -22.50 13.22 15.96
N ARG A 268 -22.82 12.23 15.12
CA ARG A 268 -22.76 10.79 15.42
C ARG A 268 -21.61 10.08 14.73
N ILE A 269 -20.78 10.78 13.94
CA ILE A 269 -19.62 10.20 13.27
C ILE A 269 -18.36 10.94 13.75
N LYS A 270 -17.33 10.19 14.16
CA LYS A 270 -15.97 10.71 14.37
C LYS A 270 -15.02 10.01 13.41
N ILE A 271 -14.13 10.77 12.78
CA ILE A 271 -13.19 10.29 11.78
C ILE A 271 -11.79 10.70 12.19
N GLU A 272 -10.92 9.73 12.44
CA GLU A 272 -9.48 9.94 12.56
C GLU A 272 -8.84 9.85 11.17
N VAL A 273 -8.01 10.81 10.81
CA VAL A 273 -7.36 10.89 9.50
C VAL A 273 -5.86 10.80 9.71
N ILE A 274 -5.20 9.78 9.16
CA ILE A 274 -3.77 9.51 9.36
C ILE A 274 -3.06 9.42 8.00
N ALA A 275 -2.08 10.30 7.78
CA ALA A 275 -1.13 10.18 6.68
C ALA A 275 0.00 9.21 7.08
N GLY A 276 0.00 8.00 6.54
CA GLY A 276 0.99 6.97 6.91
C GLY A 276 0.87 5.65 6.15
N GLU A 277 1.89 4.81 6.27
CA GLU A 277 1.90 3.46 5.71
C GLU A 277 0.97 2.56 6.55
N MET A 278 0.15 1.74 5.88
CA MET A 278 -0.93 0.98 6.52
C MET A 278 -0.42 0.00 7.57
N ALA A 279 0.60 -0.81 7.27
CA ALA A 279 1.10 -1.81 8.21
C ALA A 279 1.67 -1.16 9.47
N ASP A 280 2.46 -0.09 9.34
CA ASP A 280 2.98 0.70 10.48
C ASP A 280 1.85 1.28 11.34
N VAL A 281 0.87 1.95 10.73
CA VAL A 281 -0.23 2.58 11.47
C VAL A 281 -1.09 1.54 12.19
N LEU A 282 -1.44 0.43 11.52
CA LEU A 282 -2.24 -0.64 12.13
C LEU A 282 -1.48 -1.33 13.28
N ASP A 283 -0.18 -1.56 13.15
CA ASP A 283 0.65 -2.09 14.24
C ASP A 283 0.71 -1.11 15.44
N ARG A 284 0.86 0.20 15.19
CA ARG A 284 0.82 1.20 16.26
C ARG A 284 -0.55 1.25 16.95
N ILE A 285 -1.65 1.06 16.23
CA ILE A 285 -2.99 0.94 16.83
C ILE A 285 -3.05 -0.31 17.72
N ARG A 286 -2.60 -1.47 17.21
CA ARG A 286 -2.59 -2.75 17.94
C ARG A 286 -1.85 -2.63 19.27
N HIS A 287 -0.67 -2.02 19.25
CA HIS A 287 0.20 -1.91 20.42
C HIS A 287 -0.10 -0.66 21.27
N GLY A 288 -1.01 0.22 20.83
CA GLY A 288 -1.36 1.44 21.56
C GLY A 288 -0.26 2.51 21.54
N ASN A 289 0.54 2.54 20.48
CA ASN A 289 1.72 3.40 20.30
C ASN A 289 1.45 4.62 19.40
N LEU A 290 0.18 4.91 19.08
CA LEU A 290 -0.18 6.19 18.48
C LEU A 290 -0.14 7.27 19.57
N LYS A 291 0.93 8.07 19.59
CA LYS A 291 1.17 9.12 20.59
C LYS A 291 -0.04 10.05 20.76
N ASP A 292 -0.70 10.39 19.67
CA ASP A 292 -1.85 11.29 19.65
C ASP A 292 -3.07 10.72 20.40
N ARG A 293 -3.20 9.38 20.49
CA ARG A 293 -4.25 8.70 21.26
C ARG A 293 -3.93 8.55 22.75
N LEU A 294 -2.77 9.03 23.22
CA LEU A 294 -2.36 8.95 24.63
C LEU A 294 -2.75 10.19 25.44
N GLN A 295 -3.10 11.29 24.77
CA GLN A 295 -3.35 12.59 25.41
C GLN A 295 -4.78 13.05 25.16
N ARG A 296 -5.46 13.50 26.21
CA ARG A 296 -6.77 14.15 26.09
C ARG A 296 -6.60 15.61 25.67
N PRO A 297 -7.52 16.17 24.88
CA PRO A 297 -7.51 17.59 24.57
C PRO A 297 -7.74 18.42 25.84
N ASN A 298 -7.17 19.64 25.87
CA ASN A 298 -7.44 20.61 26.93
C ASN A 298 -8.83 21.23 26.78
N ASP A 299 -9.31 21.35 25.54
CA ASP A 299 -10.67 21.78 25.22
C ASP A 299 -11.65 20.60 25.37
N VAL A 300 -12.72 20.82 26.14
CA VAL A 300 -13.74 19.81 26.43
C VAL A 300 -14.67 19.59 25.25
N GLU A 301 -14.78 20.57 24.35
CA GLU A 301 -15.62 20.46 23.14
C GLU A 301 -14.89 19.78 21.97
N ALA A 302 -13.56 19.72 22.01
CA ALA A 302 -12.75 19.07 20.99
C ALA A 302 -12.91 17.55 21.00
N ILE A 303 -12.69 16.92 19.83
CA ILE A 303 -12.64 15.46 19.73
C ILE A 303 -11.54 14.89 20.64
N ASP A 304 -11.93 14.00 21.56
CA ASP A 304 -11.01 13.24 22.40
C ASP A 304 -10.41 12.05 21.63
N PRO A 305 -9.13 12.09 21.23
CA PRO A 305 -8.52 11.03 20.44
C PRO A 305 -8.30 9.75 21.25
N THR A 306 -8.37 9.81 22.58
CA THR A 306 -8.30 8.63 23.45
C THR A 306 -9.54 7.72 23.31
N GLN A 307 -10.61 8.21 22.68
CA GLN A 307 -11.84 7.45 22.41
C GLN A 307 -11.80 6.66 21.10
N PHE A 308 -10.81 6.88 20.21
CA PHE A 308 -10.76 6.13 18.96
C PHE A 308 -10.51 4.64 19.22
N PRO A 309 -11.26 3.74 18.55
CA PRO A 309 -11.20 2.31 18.83
C PRO A 309 -9.87 1.70 18.42
N ARG A 310 -9.45 0.66 19.15
CA ARG A 310 -8.33 -0.20 18.74
C ARG A 310 -8.79 -1.44 17.97
N GLU A 311 -10.07 -1.79 18.06
CA GLU A 311 -10.66 -2.90 17.32
C GLU A 311 -11.87 -2.43 16.50
N TYR A 312 -12.01 -2.97 15.31
CA TYR A 312 -12.96 -2.51 14.29
C TYR A 312 -13.95 -3.60 13.88
N ASP A 313 -15.19 -3.19 13.58
CA ASP A 313 -16.21 -4.05 12.98
C ASP A 313 -15.87 -4.39 11.52
N ARG A 314 -15.16 -3.50 10.83
CA ARG A 314 -14.74 -3.70 9.44
C ARG A 314 -13.44 -2.96 9.16
N ILE A 315 -12.54 -3.61 8.44
CA ILE A 315 -11.33 -2.97 7.90
C ILE A 315 -11.37 -3.18 6.38
N HIS A 316 -11.33 -2.08 5.63
CA HIS A 316 -11.39 -2.09 4.18
C HIS A 316 -10.07 -1.57 3.61
N MET A 317 -9.33 -2.43 2.94
CA MET A 317 -7.96 -2.16 2.50
C MET A 317 -7.85 -1.93 0.98
N ASN A 318 -8.97 -1.98 0.24
CA ASN A 318 -8.96 -1.93 -1.23
C ASN A 318 -7.95 -2.96 -1.80
N ASN A 319 -7.09 -2.56 -2.73
CA ASN A 319 -6.04 -3.38 -3.32
C ASN A 319 -4.66 -3.18 -2.68
N ILE A 320 -4.56 -2.52 -1.50
CA ILE A 320 -3.27 -2.33 -0.80
C ILE A 320 -2.50 -3.65 -0.65
N PRO A 321 -3.14 -4.79 -0.28
CA PRO A 321 -2.43 -6.06 -0.13
C PRO A 321 -1.62 -6.49 -1.36
N ASP A 322 -2.01 -6.11 -2.58
CA ASP A 322 -1.28 -6.43 -3.81
C ASP A 322 0.18 -5.95 -3.78
N TYR A 323 0.43 -4.84 -3.07
CA TYR A 323 1.72 -4.16 -3.04
C TYR A 323 2.59 -4.51 -1.84
N ILE A 324 2.02 -5.12 -0.80
CA ILE A 324 2.71 -5.30 0.50
C ILE A 324 2.79 -6.76 0.99
N GLY A 325 2.51 -7.73 0.11
CA GLY A 325 2.66 -9.16 0.43
C GLY A 325 1.35 -9.94 0.54
N GLY A 326 0.28 -9.44 -0.08
CA GLY A 326 -0.99 -10.13 -0.24
C GLY A 326 -1.73 -10.38 1.08
N PRO A 327 -2.55 -11.45 1.14
CA PRO A 327 -3.30 -11.83 2.32
C PRO A 327 -2.47 -11.93 3.60
N LEU A 328 -1.19 -12.33 3.52
CA LEU A 328 -0.33 -12.45 4.69
C LEU A 328 -0.22 -11.12 5.44
N ALA A 329 0.06 -10.02 4.72
CA ALA A 329 0.16 -8.70 5.33
C ALA A 329 -1.19 -8.28 5.95
N ALA A 330 -2.30 -8.46 5.21
CA ALA A 330 -3.64 -8.15 5.71
C ALA A 330 -4.00 -8.94 6.98
N PHE A 331 -3.65 -10.22 7.04
CA PHE A 331 -3.93 -11.07 8.19
C PHE A 331 -3.05 -10.75 9.40
N LEU A 332 -1.78 -10.37 9.20
CA LEU A 332 -0.86 -10.06 10.28
C LEU A 332 -1.13 -8.69 10.92
N THR A 333 -1.53 -7.68 10.13
CA THR A 333 -1.70 -6.30 10.63
C THR A 333 -3.17 -5.94 10.86
N GLY A 334 -4.07 -6.34 9.98
CA GLY A 334 -5.51 -6.07 10.11
C GLY A 334 -6.24 -7.10 10.97
N GLY A 335 -5.92 -8.38 10.81
CA GLY A 335 -6.61 -9.48 11.51
C GLY A 335 -6.67 -9.34 13.05
N PRO A 336 -5.57 -8.91 13.72
CA PRO A 336 -5.58 -8.66 15.17
C PRO A 336 -6.50 -7.52 15.61
N LEU A 337 -6.80 -6.56 14.73
CA LEU A 337 -7.64 -5.40 15.02
C LEU A 337 -9.13 -5.68 14.78
N LEU A 338 -9.51 -6.91 14.44
CA LEU A 338 -10.90 -7.30 14.30
C LEU A 338 -11.53 -7.65 15.66
N ARG A 339 -12.72 -7.11 15.91
CA ARG A 339 -13.50 -7.40 17.12
C ARG A 339 -13.82 -8.89 17.24
N GLN A 340 -13.64 -9.42 18.45
CA GLN A 340 -13.96 -10.81 18.79
C GLN A 340 -15.39 -10.99 19.33
N ASP A 341 -15.98 -9.94 19.92
CA ASP A 341 -17.26 -9.99 20.61
C ASP A 341 -18.48 -9.98 19.68
N ARG A 342 -18.27 -9.70 18.39
CA ARG A 342 -19.32 -9.51 17.39
C ARG A 342 -18.79 -9.78 15.98
N PRO A 343 -19.66 -9.98 14.98
CA PRO A 343 -19.22 -10.17 13.60
C PRO A 343 -18.34 -9.01 13.12
N SER A 344 -17.15 -9.33 12.64
CA SER A 344 -16.20 -8.38 12.10
C SER A 344 -15.41 -8.99 10.94
N ASN A 345 -14.93 -8.17 9.99
CA ASN A 345 -14.22 -8.68 8.80
C ASN A 345 -13.19 -7.71 8.21
N LEU A 346 -12.18 -8.30 7.57
CA LEU A 346 -11.26 -7.65 6.64
C LEU A 346 -11.84 -7.75 5.22
N ARG A 347 -11.62 -6.72 4.41
CA ARG A 347 -11.98 -6.70 2.99
C ARG A 347 -10.86 -6.12 2.16
N PHE A 348 -10.49 -6.84 1.12
CA PHE A 348 -9.53 -6.39 0.12
C PHE A 348 -9.81 -7.12 -1.19
N ASN A 349 -9.23 -6.65 -2.28
CA ASN A 349 -9.33 -7.26 -3.60
C ASN A 349 -7.93 -7.49 -4.17
N ASN A 350 -7.87 -8.16 -5.33
CA ASN A 350 -6.65 -8.27 -6.12
C ASN A 350 -6.91 -7.69 -7.51
N LEU A 351 -6.31 -6.52 -7.77
CA LEU A 351 -6.42 -5.82 -9.05
C LEU A 351 -5.10 -5.82 -9.82
N LEU A 352 -3.97 -6.03 -9.14
CA LEU A 352 -2.65 -5.94 -9.74
C LEU A 352 -2.29 -7.15 -10.61
N ASN A 353 -2.62 -8.36 -10.15
CA ASN A 353 -2.24 -9.59 -10.83
C ASN A 353 -3.29 -10.71 -10.81
N PRO A 354 -4.61 -10.41 -10.93
CA PRO A 354 -5.64 -11.45 -10.94
C PRO A 354 -5.41 -12.56 -11.99
N PRO A 355 -4.90 -12.31 -13.21
CA PRO A 355 -4.65 -13.36 -14.20
C PRO A 355 -3.59 -14.39 -13.79
N MET A 356 -2.79 -14.13 -12.75
CA MET A 356 -1.74 -15.05 -12.29
C MET A 356 -2.29 -16.20 -11.44
N PHE A 357 -3.50 -16.08 -10.92
CA PHE A 357 -4.08 -17.04 -9.99
C PHE A 357 -5.32 -17.70 -10.59
N LYS A 358 -5.36 -19.03 -10.57
CA LYS A 358 -6.51 -19.83 -11.03
C LYS A 358 -7.55 -20.03 -9.94
N SER A 359 -7.16 -19.88 -8.68
CA SER A 359 -8.00 -20.13 -7.52
C SER A 359 -7.50 -19.37 -6.30
N HIS A 360 -8.36 -19.28 -5.28
CA HIS A 360 -7.98 -18.74 -3.97
C HIS A 360 -6.90 -19.58 -3.30
N ASP A 361 -6.92 -20.89 -3.49
CA ASP A 361 -5.92 -21.81 -2.93
C ASP A 361 -4.52 -21.51 -3.47
N GLN A 362 -4.40 -21.20 -4.76
CA GLN A 362 -3.12 -20.78 -5.36
C GLN A 362 -2.69 -19.39 -4.86
N PHE A 363 -3.63 -18.47 -4.71
CA PHE A 363 -3.36 -17.14 -4.16
C PHE A 363 -2.87 -17.20 -2.70
N LEU A 364 -3.48 -18.06 -1.87
CA LEU A 364 -3.03 -18.32 -0.51
C LEU A 364 -1.69 -19.06 -0.49
N ALA A 365 -1.48 -20.04 -1.39
CA ALA A 365 -0.22 -20.76 -1.49
C ALA A 365 0.95 -19.80 -1.77
N GLU A 366 0.76 -18.82 -2.65
CA GLU A 366 1.77 -17.80 -2.94
C GLU A 366 2.05 -16.92 -1.72
N TYR A 367 1.03 -16.27 -1.16
CA TYR A 367 1.27 -15.21 -0.18
C TYR A 367 1.38 -15.71 1.26
N VAL A 368 0.67 -16.77 1.62
CA VAL A 368 0.57 -17.29 3.00
C VAL A 368 1.38 -18.58 3.20
N LEU A 369 1.81 -19.22 2.10
CA LEU A 369 2.45 -20.55 2.11
C LEU A 369 1.58 -21.61 2.80
N MET A 370 0.26 -21.45 2.65
CA MET A 370 -0.81 -22.38 3.04
C MET A 370 -1.88 -22.29 1.96
N HIS A 371 -2.61 -23.37 1.68
CA HIS A 371 -3.66 -23.33 0.66
C HIS A 371 -5.03 -23.79 1.17
N ASP A 372 -5.10 -24.51 2.29
CA ASP A 372 -6.37 -24.90 2.90
C ASP A 372 -6.94 -23.76 3.76
N ALA A 373 -8.18 -23.37 3.48
CA ALA A 373 -8.91 -22.37 4.26
C ALA A 373 -9.01 -22.72 5.77
N LYS A 374 -9.03 -24.01 6.12
CA LYS A 374 -9.00 -24.45 7.53
C LYS A 374 -7.65 -24.19 8.19
N GLU A 375 -6.55 -24.33 7.45
CA GLU A 375 -5.22 -23.98 7.95
C GLU A 375 -5.12 -22.47 8.15
N VAL A 376 -5.66 -21.68 7.22
CA VAL A 376 -5.72 -20.21 7.38
C VAL A 376 -6.56 -19.83 8.60
N GLU A 377 -7.74 -20.42 8.78
CA GLU A 377 -8.56 -20.21 9.98
C GLU A 377 -7.81 -20.58 11.27
N SER A 378 -7.09 -21.70 11.23
CA SER A 378 -6.36 -22.24 12.36
C SER A 378 -5.19 -21.36 12.79
N ASN A 379 -4.49 -20.77 11.82
CA ASN A 379 -3.24 -20.04 12.03
C ASN A 379 -3.39 -18.52 11.99
N PHE A 380 -4.48 -17.98 11.43
CA PHE A 380 -4.73 -16.54 11.36
C PHE A 380 -6.05 -16.11 12.00
N GLY A 381 -6.90 -17.07 12.40
CA GLY A 381 -8.16 -16.75 13.06
C GLY A 381 -9.13 -16.00 12.16
N VAL A 382 -9.03 -16.19 10.85
CA VAL A 382 -9.93 -15.59 9.86
C VAL A 382 -10.47 -16.65 8.91
N THR A 383 -11.73 -16.49 8.50
CA THR A 383 -12.44 -17.38 7.57
C THR A 383 -12.96 -16.60 6.40
N ARG A 384 -12.77 -17.13 5.19
CA ARG A 384 -13.34 -16.53 3.99
C ARG A 384 -14.86 -16.65 4.01
N GLU A 385 -15.53 -15.53 3.80
CA GLU A 385 -16.98 -15.47 3.61
C GLU A 385 -17.30 -15.32 2.13
N LYS A 386 -18.46 -15.85 1.71
CA LYS A 386 -19.02 -15.47 0.42
C LYS A 386 -19.50 -14.03 0.52
N ASN A 387 -19.23 -13.21 -0.49
CA ASN A 387 -19.80 -11.88 -0.56
C ASN A 387 -21.34 -12.00 -0.54
N PRO A 388 -22.03 -11.45 0.49
CA PRO A 388 -23.48 -11.55 0.59
C PRO A 388 -24.20 -10.72 -0.48
N ASN A 389 -23.52 -9.72 -1.03
CA ASN A 389 -24.02 -8.84 -2.08
C ASN A 389 -23.00 -8.84 -3.22
N PRO A 390 -22.88 -9.93 -4.01
CA PRO A 390 -22.08 -9.89 -5.21
C PRO A 390 -22.63 -8.79 -6.13
N PRO A 391 -21.78 -8.00 -6.78
CA PRO A 391 -22.27 -6.96 -7.67
C PRO A 391 -23.14 -7.57 -8.78
N GLU A 392 -24.22 -6.88 -9.15
CA GLU A 392 -25.10 -7.26 -10.27
C GLU A 392 -24.36 -7.00 -11.59
N VAL A 393 -23.35 -7.80 -11.87
CA VAL A 393 -22.61 -7.76 -13.14
C VAL A 393 -22.98 -8.99 -13.95
N ASP A 394 -22.98 -8.87 -15.28
CA ASP A 394 -23.09 -10.02 -16.16
C ASP A 394 -21.86 -10.92 -15.98
N GLU A 395 -21.98 -11.87 -15.04
CA GLU A 395 -20.94 -12.82 -14.67
C GLU A 395 -20.52 -13.64 -15.91
N ALA A 396 -21.42 -13.90 -16.85
CA ALA A 396 -21.08 -14.65 -18.06
C ALA A 396 -20.17 -13.84 -18.99
N ALA A 397 -20.46 -12.56 -19.18
CA ALA A 397 -19.60 -11.66 -19.96
C ALA A 397 -18.23 -11.47 -19.31
N LEU A 398 -18.17 -11.22 -18.00
CA LEU A 398 -16.91 -11.10 -17.27
C LEU A 398 -16.13 -12.41 -17.26
N LEU A 399 -16.76 -13.55 -17.04
CA LEU A 399 -16.10 -14.85 -17.13
C LEU A 399 -15.52 -15.06 -18.52
N GLN A 400 -16.22 -14.70 -19.59
CA GLN A 400 -15.68 -14.76 -20.94
C GLN A 400 -14.47 -13.83 -21.10
N MET A 401 -14.52 -12.60 -20.54
CA MET A 401 -13.40 -11.66 -20.55
C MET A 401 -12.15 -12.19 -19.84
N PHE A 402 -12.31 -12.95 -18.76
CA PHE A 402 -11.20 -13.49 -17.98
C PHE A 402 -10.93 -14.98 -18.27
N GLY A 403 -11.30 -15.48 -19.45
CA GLY A 403 -10.98 -16.85 -19.87
C GLY A 403 -11.59 -17.94 -18.98
N GLY A 404 -12.72 -17.65 -18.34
CA GLY A 404 -13.39 -18.52 -17.38
C GLY A 404 -12.83 -18.46 -15.96
N ASN A 405 -11.88 -17.55 -15.68
CA ASN A 405 -11.24 -17.45 -14.37
C ASN A 405 -12.13 -16.74 -13.34
N LYS A 406 -12.82 -17.53 -12.50
CA LYS A 406 -13.66 -17.04 -11.40
C LYS A 406 -12.91 -16.21 -10.36
N PHE A 407 -11.62 -16.46 -10.14
CA PHE A 407 -10.83 -15.68 -9.21
C PHE A 407 -10.68 -14.23 -9.70
N ALA A 408 -10.43 -14.06 -11.01
CA ALA A 408 -10.12 -12.76 -11.59
C ALA A 408 -11.33 -11.80 -11.68
N ILE A 409 -12.55 -12.32 -11.51
CA ILE A 409 -13.78 -11.52 -11.56
C ILE A 409 -14.39 -11.26 -10.18
N GLU A 410 -13.79 -11.80 -9.12
CA GLU A 410 -14.28 -11.57 -7.77
C GLU A 410 -13.86 -10.17 -7.30
N ASP A 411 -14.85 -9.38 -6.91
CA ASP A 411 -14.66 -7.99 -6.48
C ASP A 411 -13.87 -7.92 -5.17
N TYR A 412 -14.51 -8.17 -4.01
CA TYR A 412 -13.83 -8.18 -2.70
C TYR A 412 -13.76 -9.57 -2.08
N PHE A 413 -12.57 -9.94 -1.63
CA PHE A 413 -12.34 -11.05 -0.72
C PHE A 413 -12.70 -10.62 0.71
N ILE A 414 -13.73 -11.26 1.28
CA ILE A 414 -14.18 -10.98 2.65
C ILE A 414 -13.63 -12.06 3.58
N TRP A 415 -12.88 -11.64 4.59
CA TRP A 415 -12.30 -12.51 5.61
C TRP A 415 -12.83 -12.12 6.99
N ALA A 416 -13.78 -12.89 7.50
CA ALA A 416 -14.36 -12.63 8.81
C ALA A 416 -13.52 -13.20 9.94
N LYS A 417 -13.65 -12.59 11.12
CA LYS A 417 -13.05 -13.12 12.34
C LYS A 417 -13.65 -14.50 12.65
N SER A 418 -12.77 -15.49 12.79
CA SER A 418 -13.19 -16.86 13.10
C SER A 418 -13.83 -16.92 14.49
N SER A 419 -14.94 -17.64 14.59
CA SER A 419 -15.60 -17.98 15.85
C SER A 419 -15.31 -19.42 16.31
N THR A 420 -14.27 -20.04 15.75
CA THR A 420 -13.99 -21.46 15.94
C THR A 420 -13.80 -21.82 17.41
N LYS A 421 -14.60 -22.79 17.86
CA LYS A 421 -14.60 -23.34 19.23
C LYS A 421 -13.70 -24.57 19.39
N THR A 422 -12.98 -24.95 18.34
CA THR A 422 -12.10 -26.13 18.34
C THR A 422 -10.97 -25.93 19.34
N THR A 423 -10.71 -26.96 20.14
CA THR A 423 -9.61 -26.95 21.11
C THR A 423 -8.27 -26.73 20.42
N LEU A 424 -7.45 -25.84 20.99
CA LEU A 424 -6.14 -25.43 20.46
C LEU A 424 -5.29 -26.59 19.92
N SER A 425 -5.12 -27.65 20.71
CA SER A 425 -4.26 -28.80 20.38
C SER A 425 -4.66 -29.58 19.13
N LYS A 426 -5.94 -29.53 18.72
CA LYS A 426 -6.44 -30.18 17.50
C LYS A 426 -6.32 -29.30 16.25
N ARG A 427 -6.03 -28.01 16.46
CA ARG A 427 -6.05 -26.97 15.43
C ARG A 427 -4.64 -26.59 14.97
N LEU A 428 -3.65 -26.65 15.88
CA LEU A 428 -2.28 -26.24 15.60
C LEU A 428 -1.50 -27.31 14.83
N MET A 429 -0.56 -26.85 14.00
CA MET A 429 0.42 -27.69 13.33
C MET A 429 1.30 -28.44 14.34
N SER A 430 1.84 -29.59 13.93
CA SER A 430 2.93 -30.23 14.67
C SER A 430 4.16 -29.32 14.68
N ARG A 431 5.06 -29.52 15.64
CA ARG A 431 6.31 -28.75 15.75
C ARG A 431 7.09 -28.72 14.42
N SER A 432 7.31 -29.88 13.81
CA SER A 432 8.08 -30.00 12.58
C SER A 432 7.40 -29.32 11.39
N ALA A 433 6.05 -29.36 11.34
CA ALA A 433 5.28 -28.67 10.31
C ALA A 433 5.35 -27.16 10.48
N LEU A 434 5.21 -26.65 11.71
CA LEU A 434 5.39 -25.24 12.03
C LEU A 434 6.80 -24.74 11.68
N GLU A 435 7.83 -25.45 12.13
CA GLU A 435 9.24 -25.09 11.84
C GLU A 435 9.49 -25.04 10.34
N ARG A 436 9.03 -26.04 9.58
CA ARG A 436 9.12 -26.05 8.11
C ARG A 436 8.39 -24.85 7.50
N TRP A 437 7.17 -24.54 7.94
CA TRP A 437 6.39 -23.42 7.43
C TRP A 437 7.06 -22.06 7.71
N LEU A 438 7.58 -21.87 8.92
CA LEU A 438 8.36 -20.67 9.28
C LEU A 438 9.61 -20.54 8.40
N TYR A 439 10.35 -21.63 8.19
CA TYR A 439 11.52 -21.61 7.31
C TYR A 439 11.17 -21.38 5.84
N LEU A 440 10.02 -21.83 5.35
CA LEU A 440 9.55 -21.48 3.99
C LEU A 440 9.36 -19.96 3.86
N HIS A 441 8.73 -19.30 4.85
CA HIS A 441 8.59 -17.84 4.86
C HIS A 441 9.94 -17.14 4.93
N LEU A 442 10.83 -17.58 5.83
CA LEU A 442 12.17 -17.01 5.98
C LEU A 442 12.96 -17.09 4.65
N LEU A 443 13.00 -18.26 4.04
CA LEU A 443 13.72 -18.46 2.78
C LEU A 443 13.09 -17.69 1.61
N LYS A 444 11.77 -17.54 1.59
CA LYS A 444 11.08 -16.71 0.59
C LYS A 444 11.38 -15.21 0.76
N ILE A 445 11.56 -14.73 1.98
CA ILE A 445 11.97 -13.35 2.28
C ILE A 445 13.43 -13.12 1.92
N CYS A 446 14.32 -14.04 2.32
CA CYS A 446 15.75 -13.93 2.06
C CYS A 446 16.09 -14.10 0.58
N LEU A 447 15.46 -15.06 -0.09
CA LEU A 447 15.77 -15.47 -1.46
C LEU A 447 14.50 -15.57 -2.31
N PRO A 448 13.78 -14.46 -2.55
CA PRO A 448 12.65 -14.46 -3.48
C PRO A 448 13.08 -14.95 -4.87
N TYR A 449 12.14 -15.62 -5.55
CA TYR A 449 12.33 -16.04 -6.93
C TYR A 449 12.46 -14.82 -7.86
N PRO A 450 13.36 -14.83 -8.86
CA PRO A 450 13.48 -13.73 -9.81
C PRO A 450 12.17 -13.44 -10.55
N ARG A 451 11.84 -12.17 -10.72
CA ARG A 451 10.59 -11.73 -11.33
C ARG A 451 10.87 -10.75 -12.47
N PRO A 452 10.06 -10.75 -13.55
CA PRO A 452 10.25 -9.79 -14.62
C PRO A 452 10.13 -8.35 -14.10
N LYS A 453 11.13 -7.50 -14.38
CA LYS A 453 11.12 -6.06 -14.03
C LYS A 453 9.91 -5.33 -14.62
N LEU A 454 9.48 -5.77 -15.80
CA LEU A 454 8.30 -5.27 -16.51
C LEU A 454 7.37 -6.46 -16.78
N SER A 455 6.15 -6.37 -16.28
CA SER A 455 5.09 -7.34 -16.54
C SER A 455 3.75 -6.64 -16.54
N ASP A 456 2.86 -7.11 -17.40
CA ASP A 456 1.44 -6.78 -17.46
C ASP A 456 0.61 -7.45 -16.34
N ARG A 457 1.21 -8.38 -15.59
CA ARG A 457 0.60 -9.13 -14.49
C ARG A 457 1.59 -9.35 -13.33
N PRO A 458 2.13 -8.27 -12.75
CA PRO A 458 3.27 -8.36 -11.86
C PRO A 458 2.93 -9.05 -10.53
N VAL A 459 3.72 -10.05 -10.17
CA VAL A 459 3.71 -10.62 -8.81
C VAL A 459 4.85 -9.96 -8.04
N HIS A 460 4.58 -9.41 -6.86
CA HIS A 460 5.62 -8.75 -6.06
C HIS A 460 6.03 -9.61 -4.85
N ALA A 461 7.27 -9.44 -4.38
CA ALA A 461 7.80 -10.07 -3.17
C ALA A 461 8.37 -9.00 -2.22
N PRO A 462 7.52 -8.11 -1.68
CA PRO A 462 7.95 -6.91 -0.95
C PRO A 462 8.35 -7.16 0.51
N LEU A 463 8.34 -8.42 0.94
CA LEU A 463 8.52 -8.77 2.35
C LEU A 463 9.99 -8.64 2.77
N ASN A 464 10.20 -8.19 3.99
CA ASN A 464 11.52 -8.08 4.63
C ASN A 464 11.54 -8.87 5.96
N LEU A 465 12.71 -8.93 6.62
CA LEU A 465 12.87 -9.73 7.85
C LEU A 465 11.98 -9.29 9.02
N THR A 466 11.49 -8.04 9.05
CA THR A 466 10.52 -7.63 10.07
C THR A 466 9.18 -8.36 9.91
N THR A 467 8.83 -8.81 8.70
CA THR A 467 7.64 -9.64 8.48
C THR A 467 7.80 -11.01 9.13
N PHE A 468 8.99 -11.61 9.07
CA PHE A 468 9.25 -12.89 9.72
C PHE A 468 9.10 -12.79 11.25
N LEU A 469 9.58 -11.70 11.87
CA LEU A 469 9.37 -11.44 13.29
C LEU A 469 7.88 -11.28 13.65
N ARG A 470 7.10 -10.59 12.80
CA ARG A 470 5.64 -10.50 12.95
C ARG A 470 4.96 -11.87 12.88
N ILE A 471 5.36 -12.72 11.94
CA ILE A 471 4.83 -14.09 11.82
C ILE A 471 5.08 -14.85 13.12
N VAL A 472 6.31 -14.83 13.63
CA VAL A 472 6.67 -15.53 14.87
C VAL A 472 5.86 -15.01 16.07
N GLY A 473 5.72 -13.68 16.19
CA GLY A 473 4.92 -13.07 17.26
C GLY A 473 3.45 -13.45 17.16
N HIS A 474 2.90 -13.43 15.95
CA HIS A 474 1.53 -13.85 15.68
C HIS A 474 1.30 -15.34 15.98
N MET A 475 2.26 -16.22 15.67
CA MET A 475 2.16 -17.64 16.03
C MET A 475 2.08 -17.86 17.55
N HIS A 476 2.76 -17.02 18.34
CA HIS A 476 2.58 -17.06 19.80
C HIS A 476 1.15 -16.68 20.19
N ASP A 477 0.59 -15.60 19.63
CA ASP A 477 -0.78 -15.15 19.92
C ASP A 477 -1.84 -16.18 19.51
N VAL A 478 -1.57 -16.96 18.47
CA VAL A 478 -2.40 -18.09 18.03
C VAL A 478 -2.38 -19.25 19.03
N GLY A 479 -1.33 -19.35 19.85
CA GLY A 479 -1.15 -20.31 20.94
C GLY A 479 -0.04 -21.34 20.74
N TYR A 480 0.88 -21.15 19.79
CA TYR A 480 2.02 -22.05 19.64
C TYR A 480 3.00 -21.95 20.82
N PRO A 481 3.64 -23.05 21.27
CA PRO A 481 4.54 -23.01 22.42
C PRO A 481 5.75 -22.09 22.21
N ALA A 482 5.97 -21.18 23.17
CA ALA A 482 7.07 -20.22 23.15
C ALA A 482 8.46 -20.86 22.90
N HIS A 483 8.74 -22.01 23.50
CA HIS A 483 10.02 -22.69 23.32
C HIS A 483 10.24 -23.25 21.90
N TRP A 484 9.18 -23.52 21.12
CA TRP A 484 9.32 -23.87 19.71
C TRP A 484 9.72 -22.65 18.88
N LEU A 485 9.02 -21.53 19.11
CA LEU A 485 9.27 -20.26 18.43
C LEU A 485 10.65 -19.71 18.76
N SER A 486 11.04 -19.74 20.03
CA SER A 486 12.39 -19.37 20.46
C SER A 486 13.45 -20.29 19.85
N GLY A 487 13.18 -21.58 19.66
CA GLY A 487 14.11 -22.50 19.00
C GLY A 487 14.36 -22.10 17.54
N VAL A 488 13.30 -21.74 16.82
CA VAL A 488 13.41 -21.23 15.43
C VAL A 488 14.25 -19.95 15.39
N LEU A 489 13.97 -18.97 16.27
CA LEU A 489 14.73 -17.72 16.34
C LEU A 489 16.20 -17.97 16.67
N SER A 490 16.50 -18.90 17.61
CA SER A 490 17.88 -19.30 17.94
C SER A 490 18.64 -19.81 16.72
N SER A 491 18.04 -20.73 15.95
CA SER A 491 18.69 -21.28 14.75
C SER A 491 18.98 -20.21 13.69
N VAL A 492 18.12 -19.21 13.55
CA VAL A 492 18.40 -18.08 12.66
C VAL A 492 19.54 -17.21 13.21
N CYS A 493 19.58 -16.96 14.54
CA CYS A 493 20.69 -16.26 15.20
C CYS A 493 22.03 -17.00 15.09
N GLU A 494 22.02 -18.33 15.02
CA GLU A 494 23.22 -19.17 14.80
C GLU A 494 23.78 -19.04 13.38
N GLY A 495 22.99 -18.51 12.44
CA GLY A 495 23.41 -18.29 11.06
C GLY A 495 23.27 -19.51 10.15
N SER A 496 22.62 -20.58 10.62
CA SER A 496 22.28 -21.73 9.77
C SER A 496 21.07 -22.50 10.30
N ILE A 497 20.26 -23.03 9.39
CA ILE A 497 19.09 -23.84 9.72
C ILE A 497 19.21 -25.23 9.08
N SER A 498 18.64 -26.26 9.70
CA SER A 498 18.56 -27.61 9.11
C SER A 498 17.11 -27.94 8.77
N THR A 499 16.73 -27.84 7.50
CA THR A 499 15.33 -27.84 7.08
C THR A 499 15.07 -28.63 5.80
N THR A 500 13.81 -29.02 5.60
CA THR A 500 13.26 -29.58 4.35
C THR A 500 12.59 -28.50 3.48
N ALA A 501 12.51 -27.26 3.97
CA ALA A 501 12.03 -26.10 3.23
C ALA A 501 13.04 -25.68 2.15
N ARG A 502 12.55 -25.06 1.07
CA ARG A 502 13.36 -24.46 0.01
C ARG A 502 12.85 -23.06 -0.30
N ALA A 503 13.74 -22.19 -0.78
CA ALA A 503 13.33 -20.93 -1.38
C ALA A 503 12.43 -21.21 -2.61
N PRO A 504 11.56 -20.28 -3.04
CA PRO A 504 10.71 -20.51 -4.20
C PRO A 504 11.52 -20.69 -5.50
N TRP A 505 11.11 -21.66 -6.33
CA TRP A 505 11.75 -21.99 -7.62
C TRP A 505 10.91 -21.56 -8.82
N GLU A 506 9.74 -20.98 -8.56
CA GLU A 506 8.78 -20.56 -9.56
C GLU A 506 8.26 -19.16 -9.20
N LEU A 507 7.73 -18.47 -10.21
CA LEU A 507 7.12 -17.15 -10.05
C LEU A 507 5.94 -17.18 -9.06
N VAL A 508 5.15 -18.24 -9.05
CA VAL A 508 3.99 -18.38 -8.16
C VAL A 508 4.08 -19.73 -7.47
N VAL A 509 4.11 -19.74 -6.15
CA VAL A 509 4.07 -20.98 -5.37
C VAL A 509 2.67 -21.58 -5.47
N SER A 510 2.61 -22.81 -5.96
CA SER A 510 1.38 -23.60 -6.05
C SER A 510 1.15 -24.46 -4.80
N PRO A 511 -0.09 -24.92 -4.55
CA PRO A 511 -0.38 -25.93 -3.52
C PRO A 511 0.50 -27.18 -3.64
N GLU A 512 0.80 -27.60 -4.87
CA GLU A 512 1.66 -28.75 -5.15
C GLU A 512 3.09 -28.49 -4.67
N ASN A 513 3.65 -27.30 -4.90
CA ASN A 513 4.99 -26.95 -4.43
C ASN A 513 5.10 -27.04 -2.89
N LEU A 514 4.06 -26.64 -2.15
CA LEU A 514 4.04 -26.70 -0.68
C LEU A 514 4.05 -28.14 -0.14
N SER A 515 3.41 -29.04 -0.90
CA SER A 515 3.32 -30.47 -0.59
C SER A 515 4.61 -31.23 -0.90
N THR A 516 5.50 -30.67 -1.72
CA THR A 516 6.77 -31.31 -2.10
C THR A 516 7.72 -31.44 -0.90
N SER A 517 8.10 -32.66 -0.55
CA SER A 517 9.07 -32.93 0.52
C SER A 517 10.48 -33.04 -0.06
N TYR A 518 11.39 -32.20 0.42
CA TYR A 518 12.81 -32.27 0.11
C TYR A 518 13.59 -32.95 1.24
N PRO A 519 14.77 -33.54 0.96
CA PRO A 519 15.67 -34.01 2.01
C PRO A 519 16.07 -32.88 2.98
N GLN A 520 16.27 -33.23 4.25
CA GLN A 520 16.77 -32.26 5.22
C GLN A 520 18.19 -31.83 4.82
N ARG A 521 18.41 -30.51 4.80
CA ARG A 521 19.69 -29.91 4.43
C ARG A 521 20.01 -28.76 5.38
N LYS A 522 21.31 -28.57 5.65
CA LYS A 522 21.81 -27.39 6.34
C LYS A 522 21.91 -26.24 5.33
N THR A 523 21.24 -25.13 5.62
CA THR A 523 21.19 -23.93 4.78
C THR A 523 21.83 -22.78 5.54
N CYS A 524 22.78 -22.10 4.90
CA CYS A 524 23.44 -20.91 5.42
C CYS A 524 22.52 -19.68 5.43
N LEU A 525 22.50 -18.94 6.54
CA LEU A 525 21.76 -17.70 6.74
C LEU A 525 22.66 -16.53 7.18
N ASN A 526 23.98 -16.72 7.22
CA ASN A 526 24.94 -15.68 7.59
C ASN A 526 24.75 -14.35 6.84
N PRO A 527 24.39 -14.32 5.53
CA PRO A 527 24.15 -13.06 4.84
C PRO A 527 23.09 -12.17 5.50
N TRP A 528 22.07 -12.76 6.11
CA TRP A 528 20.98 -12.01 6.76
C TRP A 528 21.13 -11.93 8.28
N ARG A 529 22.13 -12.60 8.87
CA ARG A 529 22.28 -12.74 10.33
C ARG A 529 22.50 -11.40 11.03
N ALA A 530 23.29 -10.52 10.43
CA ALA A 530 23.56 -9.18 10.96
C ALA A 530 22.27 -8.35 11.09
N GLU A 531 21.49 -8.28 10.02
CA GLU A 531 20.19 -7.62 10.05
C GLU A 531 19.24 -8.32 11.03
N PHE A 532 19.11 -9.64 10.95
CA PHE A 532 18.18 -10.40 11.78
C PHE A 532 18.44 -10.18 13.28
N THR A 533 19.69 -10.28 13.71
CA THR A 533 20.05 -10.07 15.13
C THR A 533 19.89 -8.61 15.56
N THR A 534 20.10 -7.66 14.66
CA THR A 534 19.77 -6.24 14.90
C THR A 534 18.27 -6.07 15.15
N LEU A 535 17.44 -6.54 14.22
CA LEU A 535 15.99 -6.42 14.32
C LEU A 535 15.47 -7.16 15.55
N LEU A 536 15.95 -8.38 15.82
CA LEU A 536 15.53 -9.14 16.98
C LEU A 536 15.91 -8.47 18.30
N SER A 537 17.05 -7.78 18.36
CA SER A 537 17.45 -6.98 19.54
C SER A 537 16.49 -5.82 19.80
N LEU A 538 15.93 -5.22 18.75
CA LEU A 538 14.90 -4.18 18.86
C LEU A 538 13.53 -4.76 19.23
N TRP A 539 13.18 -5.92 18.68
CA TRP A 539 11.87 -6.54 18.82
C TRP A 539 11.69 -7.39 20.08
N VAL A 540 12.78 -7.72 20.80
CA VAL A 540 12.72 -8.60 21.98
C VAL A 540 11.69 -8.13 23.02
N GLY A 541 11.50 -6.82 23.18
CA GLY A 541 10.51 -6.25 24.10
C GLY A 541 9.05 -6.40 23.67
N LEU A 542 8.80 -6.70 22.39
CA LEU A 542 7.45 -6.93 21.84
C LEU A 542 7.05 -8.40 21.92
N PHE A 543 7.99 -9.33 22.09
CA PHE A 543 7.68 -10.73 22.26
C PHE A 543 7.20 -11.01 23.70
N PRO A 544 6.05 -11.67 23.89
CA PRO A 544 5.55 -12.04 25.21
C PRO A 544 6.26 -13.28 25.81
N PHE A 545 7.41 -13.67 25.25
CA PHE A 545 8.18 -14.84 25.67
C PHE A 545 9.69 -14.58 25.57
N GLY A 546 10.47 -15.31 26.39
CA GLY A 546 11.92 -15.23 26.38
C GLY A 546 12.54 -15.92 25.17
N ILE A 547 13.59 -15.31 24.61
CA ILE A 547 14.33 -15.81 23.46
C ILE A 547 15.67 -16.37 23.94
N ILE A 548 15.89 -17.66 23.70
CA ILE A 548 17.16 -18.34 23.91
C ILE A 548 17.98 -18.16 22.64
N THR A 549 19.13 -17.52 22.74
CA THR A 549 20.06 -17.32 21.63
C THR A 549 21.49 -17.60 22.08
N PRO A 550 22.44 -17.80 21.15
CA PRO A 550 23.86 -17.83 21.48
C PRO A 550 24.30 -16.57 22.25
N GLU A 551 25.34 -16.71 23.08
CA GLU A 551 25.95 -15.58 23.78
C GLU A 551 26.44 -14.54 22.76
N SER A 552 26.15 -13.25 22.99
CA SER A 552 26.39 -12.11 22.08
C SER A 552 25.54 -12.03 20.79
N ALA A 553 24.59 -12.96 20.58
CA ALA A 553 23.70 -12.88 19.42
C ALA A 553 22.73 -11.69 19.47
N LEU A 554 22.30 -11.27 20.67
CA LEU A 554 21.49 -10.07 20.87
C LEU A 554 22.28 -9.03 21.65
N VAL A 555 22.01 -7.76 21.37
CA VAL A 555 22.63 -6.62 22.06
C VAL A 555 21.58 -5.76 22.75
N PRO A 556 21.95 -4.97 23.77
CA PRO A 556 21.09 -3.92 24.30
C PRO A 556 20.68 -2.95 23.19
N ALA A 557 19.47 -2.39 23.28
CA ALA A 557 18.91 -1.53 22.25
C ALA A 557 19.79 -0.30 21.99
N GLU A 558 20.46 0.20 23.01
CA GLU A 558 21.37 1.36 22.95
C GLU A 558 22.70 1.05 22.22
N LYS A 559 22.96 -0.23 21.90
CA LYS A 559 24.01 -0.65 20.98
C LYS A 559 23.52 -0.82 19.54
N VAL A 560 22.25 -0.57 19.27
CA VAL A 560 21.71 -0.49 17.91
C VAL A 560 21.69 0.97 17.47
N VAL A 561 22.25 1.24 16.30
CA VAL A 561 22.49 2.59 15.79
C VAL A 561 21.81 2.79 14.45
N GLU A 562 21.36 4.02 14.21
CA GLU A 562 20.82 4.42 12.92
C GLU A 562 21.97 4.84 12.02
N CYS A 563 22.08 4.16 10.87
CA CYS A 563 23.11 4.35 9.89
C CYS A 563 22.53 4.98 8.64
N THR A 564 23.31 5.83 8.00
CA THR A 564 22.96 6.44 6.71
C THR A 564 24.07 6.24 5.69
N VAL A 565 23.70 6.03 4.44
CA VAL A 565 24.61 5.85 3.30
C VAL A 565 24.11 6.66 2.11
N ALA A 566 24.94 7.58 1.63
CA ALA A 566 24.66 8.33 0.42
C ALA A 566 25.27 7.62 -0.79
N PHE A 567 24.47 7.45 -1.84
CA PHE A 567 24.92 6.90 -3.11
C PHE A 567 25.10 8.01 -4.14
N PRO A 568 26.05 7.88 -5.07
CA PRO A 568 26.06 8.69 -6.28
C PRO A 568 24.70 8.65 -6.95
N GLY A 569 24.26 9.78 -7.52
CA GLY A 569 22.96 9.87 -8.17
C GLY A 569 22.80 8.81 -9.25
N PHE A 570 21.79 7.95 -9.08
CA PHE A 570 21.45 6.91 -10.04
C PHE A 570 19.95 6.98 -10.35
N PHE A 571 19.60 6.42 -11.50
CA PHE A 571 18.22 6.32 -11.94
C PHE A 571 17.86 4.84 -12.06
N GLU A 572 16.75 4.45 -11.44
CA GLU A 572 16.22 3.10 -11.52
C GLU A 572 14.73 3.17 -11.87
N ALA A 573 14.34 2.44 -12.92
CA ALA A 573 12.95 2.29 -13.31
C ALA A 573 12.19 1.48 -12.25
N GLN A 574 10.90 1.76 -12.08
CA GLN A 574 10.07 1.05 -11.09
C GLN A 574 10.58 1.20 -9.65
N GLY A 575 11.21 2.34 -9.30
CA GLY A 575 11.73 2.59 -7.94
C GLY A 575 10.67 2.64 -6.84
N ARG A 576 9.38 2.66 -7.20
CA ARG A 576 8.24 2.56 -6.27
C ARG A 576 7.89 1.12 -5.88
N VAL A 577 8.36 0.14 -6.64
CA VAL A 577 8.13 -1.26 -6.31
C VAL A 577 9.17 -1.70 -5.28
N MET A 578 8.72 -2.31 -4.19
CA MET A 578 9.57 -2.66 -3.04
C MET A 578 10.45 -3.91 -3.30
N HIS A 579 11.33 -3.85 -4.30
CA HIS A 579 12.24 -4.94 -4.69
C HIS A 579 13.69 -4.61 -4.42
N PHE A 580 14.02 -3.99 -3.29
CA PHE A 580 15.38 -3.52 -3.05
C PHE A 580 15.95 -4.06 -1.74
N VAL A 581 17.25 -4.34 -1.76
CA VAL A 581 18.06 -4.67 -0.58
C VAL A 581 19.37 -3.89 -0.65
N LEU A 582 19.98 -3.67 0.51
CA LEU A 582 21.39 -3.26 0.57
C LEU A 582 22.25 -4.52 0.61
N ALA A 583 23.19 -4.63 -0.33
CA ALA A 583 24.21 -5.67 -0.30
C ALA A 583 25.53 -5.04 0.15
N ILE A 584 26.11 -5.59 1.22
CA ILE A 584 27.37 -5.16 1.80
C ILE A 584 28.34 -6.34 1.68
N PHE A 585 29.43 -6.21 0.94
CA PHE A 585 30.33 -7.34 0.68
C PHE A 585 31.80 -6.96 0.74
N ASN A 586 32.62 -7.95 1.09
CA ASN A 586 34.05 -7.81 1.23
C ASN A 586 34.75 -8.12 -0.11
N THR A 587 35.29 -7.07 -0.73
CA THR A 587 35.95 -7.12 -2.04
C THR A 587 37.30 -7.84 -2.06
N THR A 588 37.89 -8.11 -0.89
CA THR A 588 39.17 -8.85 -0.80
C THR A 588 38.97 -10.36 -0.91
N GLU A 589 37.74 -10.84 -0.67
CA GLU A 589 37.46 -12.28 -0.59
C GLU A 589 36.77 -12.83 -1.84
N VAL A 590 36.16 -11.98 -2.68
CA VAL A 590 35.42 -12.37 -3.88
C VAL A 590 35.65 -11.38 -5.03
N ASP A 591 35.87 -11.90 -6.26
CA ASP A 591 36.02 -11.07 -7.45
C ASP A 591 34.68 -10.42 -7.82
N PRO A 592 34.56 -9.08 -7.78
CA PRO A 592 33.29 -8.39 -7.97
C PRO A 592 32.77 -8.36 -9.42
N ARG A 593 33.46 -9.00 -10.38
CA ARG A 593 33.19 -8.92 -11.83
C ARG A 593 32.31 -10.02 -12.41
N ASN A 594 32.08 -11.13 -11.68
CA ASN A 594 31.14 -12.20 -12.05
C ASN A 594 30.12 -12.38 -10.93
N PHE A 595 29.09 -11.53 -10.91
CA PHE A 595 28.20 -11.38 -9.76
C PHE A 595 26.76 -11.77 -10.13
N ASP A 596 26.47 -13.07 -10.18
CA ASP A 596 25.09 -13.53 -9.96
C ASP A 596 24.90 -13.66 -8.45
N LEU A 597 24.41 -12.57 -7.84
CA LEU A 597 24.24 -12.50 -6.38
C LEU A 597 23.32 -13.61 -5.88
N ARG A 598 22.26 -13.95 -6.63
CA ARG A 598 21.32 -14.97 -6.20
C ARG A 598 21.98 -16.34 -6.21
N GLU A 599 22.71 -16.67 -7.26
CA GLU A 599 23.41 -17.95 -7.38
C GLU A 599 24.43 -18.14 -6.24
N LEU A 600 25.18 -17.08 -5.92
CA LEU A 600 26.14 -17.06 -4.82
C LEU A 600 25.48 -17.19 -3.45
N LEU A 601 24.31 -16.58 -3.23
CA LEU A 601 23.57 -16.66 -1.98
C LEU A 601 22.76 -17.97 -1.82
N SER A 602 22.45 -18.66 -2.92
CA SER A 602 21.66 -19.90 -2.89
C SER A 602 22.51 -21.06 -2.35
N ASP A 603 21.97 -21.75 -1.35
CA ASP A 603 22.63 -22.87 -0.65
C ASP A 603 21.79 -24.16 -0.71
N ASP A 604 20.98 -24.30 -1.76
CA ASP A 604 20.15 -25.46 -2.06
C ASP A 604 20.73 -26.32 -3.21
N GLU A 605 19.92 -27.20 -3.79
CA GLU A 605 20.34 -28.13 -4.85
C GLU A 605 20.82 -27.43 -6.12
N ASP A 606 20.25 -26.27 -6.45
CA ASP A 606 20.56 -25.51 -7.66
C ASP A 606 21.53 -24.34 -7.40
N GLY A 607 21.90 -24.11 -6.13
CA GLY A 607 22.82 -23.06 -5.72
C GLY A 607 24.30 -23.37 -5.97
N ASN A 608 25.14 -22.32 -5.97
CA ASN A 608 26.56 -22.48 -6.21
C ASN A 608 27.25 -23.16 -5.01
N SER A 609 27.72 -24.39 -5.21
CA SER A 609 28.37 -25.22 -4.19
C SER A 609 29.89 -25.08 -4.13
N SER A 610 30.48 -24.17 -4.92
CA SER A 610 31.94 -23.94 -4.90
C SER A 610 32.41 -23.44 -3.53
N ASP A 611 33.66 -23.71 -3.18
CA ASP A 611 34.25 -23.23 -1.92
C ASP A 611 34.27 -21.70 -1.85
N SER A 612 34.43 -21.02 -3.00
CA SER A 612 34.31 -19.56 -3.09
C SER A 612 32.91 -19.05 -2.77
N ALA A 613 31.86 -19.69 -3.29
CA ALA A 613 30.49 -19.28 -3.00
C ALA A 613 30.10 -19.59 -1.55
N ARG A 614 30.59 -20.70 -1.00
CA ARG A 614 30.44 -21.00 0.44
C ARG A 614 31.11 -19.95 1.30
N LYS A 615 32.38 -19.63 1.03
CA LYS A 615 33.12 -18.58 1.74
C LYS A 615 32.40 -17.25 1.67
N PHE A 616 31.91 -16.89 0.47
CA PHE A 616 31.13 -15.67 0.25
C PHE A 616 29.93 -15.61 1.19
N ARG A 617 29.09 -16.66 1.23
CA ARG A 617 27.92 -16.74 2.11
C ARG A 617 28.29 -16.70 3.59
N GLU A 618 29.40 -17.34 3.96
CA GLU A 618 29.77 -17.51 5.36
C GLU A 618 30.35 -16.25 6.00
N SER A 619 31.13 -15.44 5.26
CA SER A 619 31.87 -14.30 5.84
C SER A 619 31.99 -13.05 4.97
N SER A 620 31.65 -13.10 3.68
CA SER A 620 32.01 -12.01 2.75
C SER A 620 30.81 -11.18 2.27
N VAL A 621 29.59 -11.44 2.74
CA VAL A 621 28.39 -10.68 2.35
C VAL A 621 27.39 -10.55 3.49
N HIS A 622 26.74 -9.39 3.54
CA HIS A 622 25.59 -9.09 4.37
C HIS A 622 24.48 -8.44 3.53
N ILE A 623 23.24 -8.79 3.81
CA ILE A 623 22.05 -8.29 3.14
C ILE A 623 21.16 -7.59 4.18
N VAL A 624 20.74 -6.37 3.87
CA VAL A 624 19.76 -5.60 4.65
C VAL A 624 18.49 -5.42 3.82
N THR A 625 17.39 -5.95 4.33
CA THR A 625 16.06 -5.96 3.71
C THR A 625 15.14 -4.85 4.22
N ALA A 626 15.39 -4.31 5.42
CA ALA A 626 14.61 -3.27 6.07
C ALA A 626 15.40 -1.96 6.14
N PHE A 627 15.15 -1.07 5.16
CA PHE A 627 15.75 0.26 5.10
C PHE A 627 14.77 1.27 4.49
N ARG A 628 14.98 2.54 4.79
CA ARG A 628 14.31 3.66 4.14
C ARG A 628 15.22 4.23 3.07
N PHE A 629 14.67 4.51 1.89
CA PHE A 629 15.41 5.20 0.83
C PHE A 629 14.78 6.57 0.52
N SER A 630 15.59 7.62 0.57
CA SER A 630 15.23 8.95 0.09
C SER A 630 15.72 9.11 -1.34
N THR A 631 14.80 9.14 -2.29
CA THR A 631 15.10 9.39 -3.70
C THR A 631 15.63 10.80 -3.95
N ALA A 632 15.18 11.79 -3.17
CA ALA A 632 15.61 13.18 -3.29
C ALA A 632 17.09 13.37 -2.95
N THR A 633 17.60 12.62 -1.96
CA THR A 633 18.99 12.73 -1.49
C THR A 633 19.84 11.52 -1.89
N CYS A 634 19.27 10.54 -2.58
CA CYS A 634 19.90 9.24 -2.91
C CYS A 634 20.52 8.58 -1.66
N THR A 635 19.78 8.57 -0.55
CA THR A 635 20.29 8.13 0.75
C THR A 635 19.49 6.96 1.29
N ALA A 636 20.17 5.89 1.70
CA ALA A 636 19.58 4.80 2.46
C ALA A 636 19.79 5.02 3.96
N THR A 637 18.76 4.75 4.76
CA THR A 637 18.81 4.78 6.23
C THR A 637 18.33 3.44 6.79
N PHE A 638 19.09 2.84 7.70
CA PHE A 638 18.76 1.55 8.30
C PHE A 638 19.34 1.42 9.70
N TRP A 639 18.83 0.46 10.47
CA TRP A 639 19.34 0.14 11.79
C TRP A 639 20.37 -0.99 11.71
N MET A 640 21.47 -0.87 12.43
CA MET A 640 22.49 -1.92 12.54
C MET A 640 23.09 -1.93 13.95
N ARG A 641 23.52 -3.10 14.42
CA ARG A 641 24.31 -3.17 15.66
C ARG A 641 25.66 -2.46 15.47
N GLN A 642 26.09 -1.76 16.52
CA GLN A 642 27.34 -1.00 16.52
C GLN A 642 28.56 -1.86 16.18
N ASP A 643 28.65 -3.08 16.73
CA ASP A 643 29.79 -3.97 16.51
C ASP A 643 29.94 -4.42 15.04
N VAL A 644 28.81 -4.65 14.37
CA VAL A 644 28.79 -4.98 12.93
C VAL A 644 29.14 -3.74 12.09
N LEU A 645 28.64 -2.57 12.47
CA LEU A 645 29.00 -1.33 11.78
C LEU A 645 30.49 -1.00 11.91
N ASP A 646 31.07 -1.22 13.09
CA ASP A 646 32.50 -1.04 13.35
C ASP A 646 33.33 -1.98 12.46
N GLU A 647 32.88 -3.23 12.26
CA GLU A 647 33.50 -4.16 11.31
C GLU A 647 33.50 -3.60 9.88
N PHE A 648 32.36 -3.15 9.37
CA PHE A 648 32.22 -2.63 8.00
C PHE A 648 33.07 -1.40 7.75
N THR A 649 33.28 -0.56 8.77
CA THR A 649 33.99 0.71 8.66
C THR A 649 35.46 0.63 9.07
N SER A 650 35.90 -0.49 9.65
CA SER A 650 37.29 -0.70 10.10
C SER A 650 38.31 -0.78 8.97
N THR A 651 37.86 -1.12 7.76
CA THR A 651 38.70 -1.30 6.57
C THR A 651 37.99 -0.80 5.32
N ASP A 652 38.77 -0.47 4.28
CA ASP A 652 38.23 -0.10 2.96
C ASP A 652 37.84 -1.32 2.11
N SER A 653 37.84 -2.52 2.69
CA SER A 653 37.53 -3.77 1.97
C SER A 653 36.04 -3.98 1.75
N TRP A 654 35.20 -3.33 2.57
CA TRP A 654 33.75 -3.46 2.51
C TRP A 654 33.14 -2.42 1.57
N GLN A 655 32.34 -2.89 0.63
CA GLN A 655 31.56 -2.05 -0.26
C GLN A 655 30.07 -2.29 -0.05
N ILE A 656 29.28 -1.24 -0.28
CA ILE A 656 27.82 -1.29 -0.23
C ILE A 656 27.23 -0.83 -1.56
N CYS A 657 26.19 -1.53 -2.02
CA CYS A 657 25.35 -1.14 -3.14
C CYS A 657 23.88 -1.47 -2.88
N ILE A 658 22.99 -0.90 -3.69
CA ILE A 658 21.58 -1.28 -3.76
C ILE A 658 21.45 -2.34 -4.84
N CYS A 659 20.85 -3.48 -4.48
CA CYS A 659 20.51 -4.55 -5.39
C CYS A 659 18.99 -4.67 -5.50
N ARG A 660 18.51 -5.12 -6.66
CA ARG A 660 17.12 -5.53 -6.83
C ARG A 660 16.92 -6.98 -6.43
N THR A 661 15.80 -7.33 -5.81
CA THR A 661 15.46 -8.73 -5.47
C THR A 661 14.65 -9.45 -6.54
N ASP A 662 14.11 -8.73 -7.52
CA ASP A 662 13.42 -9.32 -8.67
C ASP A 662 14.40 -9.76 -9.77
N SER A 663 15.51 -9.07 -9.96
CA SER A 663 16.55 -9.48 -10.91
C SER A 663 17.87 -9.90 -10.27
N TRP A 664 18.09 -9.61 -8.98
CA TRP A 664 19.37 -9.82 -8.29
C TRP A 664 20.55 -9.06 -8.91
N GLU A 665 20.24 -7.94 -9.57
CA GLU A 665 21.21 -7.05 -10.21
C GLU A 665 21.46 -5.82 -9.33
N GLU A 666 22.68 -5.30 -9.40
CA GLU A 666 23.05 -4.01 -8.80
C GLU A 666 22.42 -2.86 -9.58
N VAL A 667 21.89 -1.86 -8.87
CA VAL A 667 21.27 -0.67 -9.47
C VAL A 667 21.93 0.64 -9.06
N SER A 668 22.71 0.63 -7.98
CA SER A 668 23.55 1.76 -7.60
C SER A 668 25.02 1.46 -7.87
N SER A 669 25.82 2.52 -8.00
CA SER A 669 27.27 2.38 -7.85
C SER A 669 27.60 1.81 -6.46
N ARG A 670 28.67 1.02 -6.40
CA ARG A 670 29.27 0.57 -5.15
C ARG A 670 30.00 1.74 -4.50
N VAL A 671 29.83 1.90 -3.19
CA VAL A 671 30.54 2.90 -2.39
C VAL A 671 31.28 2.22 -1.23
N SER A 672 32.40 2.81 -0.80
CA SER A 672 33.14 2.30 0.36
C SER A 672 32.32 2.48 1.63
N ALA A 673 32.20 1.42 2.44
CA ALA A 673 31.50 1.49 3.71
C ALA A 673 32.19 2.45 4.70
N SER A 674 33.52 2.41 4.79
CA SER A 674 34.33 3.28 5.67
C SER A 674 34.16 4.77 5.37
N GLU A 675 33.97 5.14 4.11
CA GLU A 675 33.86 6.54 3.67
C GLU A 675 32.41 7.05 3.65
N SER A 676 31.45 6.17 3.34
CA SER A 676 30.06 6.57 3.03
C SER A 676 29.05 6.23 4.12
N MET A 677 29.35 5.28 5.03
CA MET A 677 28.50 4.99 6.18
C MET A 677 28.74 5.99 7.29
N SER A 678 27.67 6.61 7.79
CA SER A 678 27.73 7.45 8.98
C SER A 678 26.62 7.12 9.97
N ARG A 679 26.95 7.23 11.25
CA ARG A 679 25.99 7.08 12.34
C ARG A 679 25.27 8.41 12.56
N ILE A 680 23.94 8.37 12.55
CA ILE A 680 23.10 9.56 12.76
C ILE A 680 22.29 9.51 14.07
N GLY A 681 22.17 8.33 14.69
CA GLY A 681 21.41 8.18 15.92
C GLY A 681 21.68 6.87 16.66
N THR A 682 21.07 6.74 17.84
CA THR A 682 20.96 5.50 18.61
C THR A 682 19.49 5.18 18.78
N TRP A 683 19.17 3.89 18.92
CA TRP A 683 17.81 3.53 19.28
C TRP A 683 17.51 3.99 20.70
N GLU A 684 16.56 4.91 20.83
CA GLU A 684 16.00 5.32 22.11
C GLU A 684 14.73 4.50 22.38
N ARG A 685 14.63 3.89 23.57
CA ARG A 685 13.38 3.27 24.00
C ARG A 685 12.42 4.38 24.38
N GLU A 686 11.48 4.71 23.50
CA GLU A 686 10.31 5.53 23.83
C GLU A 686 9.28 4.74 24.65
#